data_AF-A0AAV5ECR3-F1
#
_entry.id   AF-A0AAV5ECR3-F1
#
_cell.length_a   1.000
_cell.length_b   1.000
_cell.length_c   1.000
_cell.angle_alpha   90.00
_cell.angle_beta   90.00
_cell.angle_gamma   90.00
#
_symmetry.space_group_name_H-M   'P 1'
#
loop_
_entity.id
_entity.type
_entity.pdbx_description
1 polymer ?
#
loop_
_entity_poly.entity_id
_entity_poly.type
_entity_poly.pdbx_seq_one_letter_code
_entity_poly.pdbx_strand_id
1 'polypeptide(L)'
;MIFRPGTAVWVEHPDLAWAEAEVVSTAPTRSSAPSTITVVLLSNGAKVSASLLMGVAMRCSRPVVADGRKVLPRDMEADLCGVDDMTKLIYLHEPGVLCNLARRYTLNEIYTYTGRILIAVNPFAKLPHLYDMHMMEQYRGVQFGELSPHVFAIADASYRAMVGENCSQSILVSGESGAGKTETTKLIMRYLTFVGGRATGNIRSVEQQVLEANPLLEAFGNARTVRNDNSSRFGKFVQIQFDKSGRISGAAVRTYLLERSRVVQISESERNYHCFYQLCASGQDADKYKLAHPRNFNYLNQSHTFELQGVSDAEEYLKTRRAMDIVGICFADQEAIFRIVAAILHLGNIEFSPGEEFDSSAIKDEKCRFHLQMAADLLMVDASLLLSTLCFRKIKTPEGNIIKAVDNSSAVIGRDALAKTVYARLFDWLVDNINKSIGQDIDSRAQIGVLDIYGFECFKYNSLYFGSSFLEFLMALPCVSFEQLCINFANEKLQQHFNKHVFKMEQEEYKTEEINWSYIEFVDNQDILDLIEKKPIGIVSLLDEACILGKSTHETFATKLFQNLRTHPRLDKPKLSKTDFALSPFAGKACPVNQHFFLEGKISNLEDENHLLRQKALNLSPRHSRTGVPHAVQDHSLNLHL
;
A
#
# COMPACT_ATOMS: atom_id res chain seq x y z
N MET A 1 -23.68 -39.73 11.71
CA MET A 1 -24.28 -39.00 10.58
C MET A 1 -24.59 -37.60 11.05
N ILE A 2 -23.80 -36.63 10.59
CA ILE A 2 -23.81 -35.22 11.04
C ILE A 2 -25.08 -34.49 10.58
N PHE A 3 -25.75 -34.96 9.53
CA PHE A 3 -26.91 -34.30 8.93
C PHE A 3 -28.17 -35.15 9.11
N ARG A 4 -28.94 -34.91 10.18
CA ARG A 4 -30.27 -35.50 10.39
C ARG A 4 -31.35 -34.47 10.08
N PRO A 5 -32.59 -34.87 9.72
CA PRO A 5 -33.71 -33.93 9.67
C PRO A 5 -33.78 -33.08 10.93
N GLY A 6 -33.91 -31.76 10.80
CA GLY A 6 -33.85 -30.80 11.91
C GLY A 6 -32.48 -30.19 12.21
N THR A 7 -31.42 -30.65 11.54
CA THR A 7 -30.05 -30.12 11.77
C THR A 7 -29.89 -28.76 11.09
N ALA A 8 -29.42 -27.75 11.82
CA ALA A 8 -29.05 -26.47 11.21
C ALA A 8 -27.74 -26.58 10.43
N VAL A 9 -27.74 -25.99 9.24
CA VAL A 9 -26.64 -26.05 8.28
C VAL A 9 -26.48 -24.72 7.53
N TRP A 10 -25.32 -24.57 6.91
CA TRP A 10 -25.01 -23.52 5.96
C TRP A 10 -25.03 -24.08 4.54
N VAL A 11 -25.57 -23.30 3.60
CA VAL A 11 -25.53 -23.59 2.16
C VAL A 11 -25.09 -22.38 1.36
N GLU A 12 -24.41 -22.60 0.24
CA GLU A 12 -23.97 -21.53 -0.66
C GLU A 12 -25.17 -20.71 -1.14
N HIS A 13 -25.04 -19.38 -1.10
CA HIS A 13 -26.05 -18.43 -1.56
C HIS A 13 -25.42 -17.38 -2.47
N PRO A 14 -25.96 -17.10 -3.67
CA PRO A 14 -25.37 -16.16 -4.62
C PRO A 14 -25.06 -14.77 -4.04
N ASP A 15 -26.00 -14.21 -3.27
CA ASP A 15 -25.88 -12.83 -2.76
C ASP A 15 -25.23 -12.72 -1.36
N LEU A 16 -25.42 -13.72 -0.49
CA LEU A 16 -24.98 -13.69 0.91
C LEU A 16 -23.66 -14.47 1.12
N ALA A 17 -23.13 -15.08 0.05
CA ALA A 17 -22.15 -16.16 0.05
C ALA A 17 -22.66 -17.45 0.74
N TRP A 18 -23.24 -17.33 1.94
CA TRP A 18 -23.79 -18.42 2.72
C TRP A 18 -25.16 -18.06 3.30
N ALA A 19 -26.09 -19.00 3.29
CA ALA A 19 -27.42 -18.85 3.87
C ALA A 19 -27.68 -19.91 4.95
N GLU A 20 -28.42 -19.49 5.96
CA GLU A 20 -28.93 -20.34 7.03
C GLU A 20 -29.99 -21.30 6.50
N ALA A 21 -29.86 -22.58 6.82
CA ALA A 21 -30.80 -23.60 6.38
C ALA A 21 -30.98 -24.72 7.42
N GLU A 22 -32.05 -25.49 7.25
CA GLU A 22 -32.36 -26.67 8.06
C GLU A 22 -32.50 -27.91 7.18
N VAL A 23 -31.90 -29.03 7.59
CA VAL A 23 -31.98 -30.30 6.87
C VAL A 23 -33.40 -30.85 6.96
N VAL A 24 -34.02 -31.16 5.82
CA VAL A 24 -35.33 -31.83 5.74
C VAL A 24 -35.17 -33.33 5.55
N SER A 25 -34.28 -33.75 4.66
CA SER A 25 -34.03 -35.17 4.37
C SER A 25 -32.67 -35.40 3.72
N THR A 26 -32.14 -36.61 3.85
CA THR A 26 -30.86 -37.03 3.26
C THR A 26 -31.06 -38.25 2.37
N ALA A 27 -30.47 -38.25 1.17
CA ALA A 27 -30.45 -39.45 0.33
C ALA A 27 -29.38 -40.45 0.84
N PRO A 28 -29.73 -41.74 1.04
CA PRO A 28 -28.78 -42.73 1.55
C PRO A 28 -27.70 -43.06 0.49
N THR A 29 -26.44 -43.12 0.92
CA THR A 29 -25.33 -43.63 0.10
C THR A 29 -24.51 -44.65 0.90
N ARG A 30 -23.72 -45.49 0.20
CA ARG A 30 -22.78 -46.45 0.81
C ARG A 30 -21.49 -45.79 1.36
N SER A 31 -21.34 -44.47 1.22
CA SER A 31 -20.22 -43.65 1.71
C SER A 31 -20.58 -42.86 2.97
N SER A 32 -19.56 -42.39 3.71
CA SER A 32 -19.72 -41.66 4.98
C SER A 32 -20.41 -40.29 4.87
N ALA A 33 -20.58 -39.74 3.67
CA ALA A 33 -21.31 -38.49 3.40
C ALA A 33 -22.42 -38.71 2.35
N PRO A 34 -23.65 -38.18 2.55
CA PRO A 34 -24.74 -38.27 1.58
C PRO A 34 -24.41 -37.46 0.31
N SER A 35 -24.76 -37.97 -0.87
CA SER A 35 -24.50 -37.29 -2.15
C SER A 35 -25.38 -36.05 -2.34
N THR A 36 -26.59 -36.04 -1.78
CA THR A 36 -27.53 -34.93 -1.86
C THR A 36 -28.28 -34.78 -0.52
N ILE A 37 -28.46 -33.54 -0.11
CA ILE A 37 -29.18 -33.17 1.12
C ILE A 37 -30.29 -32.20 0.73
N THR A 38 -31.52 -32.49 1.12
CA THR A 38 -32.64 -31.57 0.95
C THR A 38 -32.68 -30.65 2.16
N VAL A 39 -32.61 -29.34 1.93
CA VAL A 39 -32.62 -28.31 2.97
C VAL A 39 -33.74 -27.31 2.74
N VAL A 40 -34.18 -26.63 3.79
CA VAL A 40 -35.06 -25.46 3.70
C VAL A 40 -34.27 -24.24 4.15
N LEU A 41 -34.19 -23.23 3.28
CA LEU A 41 -33.59 -21.94 3.63
C LEU A 41 -34.44 -21.24 4.69
N LEU A 42 -33.79 -20.79 5.75
CA LEU A 42 -34.37 -19.92 6.76
C LEU A 42 -34.33 -18.50 6.21
N SER A 43 -35.49 -17.91 5.94
CA SER A 43 -35.55 -16.57 5.36
C SER A 43 -35.19 -15.52 6.41
N ASN A 44 -34.01 -14.90 6.30
CA ASN A 44 -33.72 -13.67 7.00
C ASN A 44 -34.58 -12.56 6.37
N GLY A 45 -35.50 -12.00 7.14
CA GLY A 45 -36.41 -10.95 6.70
C GLY A 45 -35.64 -9.79 6.07
N ALA A 46 -35.66 -9.70 4.74
CA ALA A 46 -35.31 -8.49 4.03
C ALA A 46 -36.38 -7.43 4.31
N LYS A 47 -36.20 -6.67 5.40
CA LYS A 47 -36.64 -5.28 5.60
C LYS A 47 -36.00 -4.74 6.87
N VAL A 48 -34.88 -4.03 6.72
CA VAL A 48 -34.41 -3.09 7.74
C VAL A 48 -35.28 -1.84 7.65
N SER A 49 -36.29 -1.74 8.52
CA SER A 49 -36.77 -0.49 9.13
C SER A 49 -37.97 -0.77 10.06
N ALA A 50 -37.90 -0.15 11.24
CA ALA A 50 -38.92 -0.02 12.28
C ALA A 50 -39.02 -1.12 13.36
N SER A 51 -38.50 -0.74 14.54
CA SER A 51 -39.06 -0.94 15.88
C SER A 51 -39.43 -2.35 16.38
N LEU A 52 -38.72 -2.73 17.46
CA LEU A 52 -39.21 -3.29 18.72
C LEU A 52 -40.52 -4.13 18.71
N LEU A 53 -40.41 -5.30 19.35
CA LEU A 53 -41.44 -6.23 19.85
C LEU A 53 -41.73 -7.51 19.03
N MET A 54 -41.45 -8.62 19.73
CA MET A 54 -42.18 -9.90 19.80
C MET A 54 -42.63 -10.60 18.51
N GLY A 55 -42.10 -11.82 18.34
CA GLY A 55 -42.84 -12.97 17.81
C GLY A 55 -43.24 -12.90 16.33
N VAL A 56 -42.34 -13.29 15.43
CA VAL A 56 -42.67 -13.49 14.01
C VAL A 56 -42.38 -14.93 13.61
N ALA A 57 -43.42 -15.62 13.16
CA ALA A 57 -43.35 -16.98 12.64
C ALA A 57 -42.46 -17.06 11.39
N MET A 58 -41.50 -17.99 11.39
CA MET A 58 -40.68 -18.36 10.23
C MET A 58 -41.59 -18.79 9.07
N ARG A 59 -41.55 -18.06 7.94
CA ARG A 59 -42.09 -18.56 6.68
C ARG A 59 -41.03 -19.41 6.00
N CYS A 60 -41.24 -20.72 5.99
CA CYS A 60 -40.35 -21.69 5.34
C CYS A 60 -40.36 -21.48 3.81
N SER A 61 -39.16 -21.31 3.26
CA SER A 61 -38.90 -21.36 1.82
C SER A 61 -39.23 -22.75 1.26
N ARG A 62 -39.42 -22.87 -0.07
CA ARG A 62 -39.55 -24.20 -0.70
C ARG A 62 -38.25 -25.02 -0.45
N PRO A 63 -38.33 -26.34 -0.23
CA PRO A 63 -37.15 -27.18 -0.08
C PRO A 63 -36.24 -27.10 -1.31
N VAL A 64 -34.94 -26.97 -1.08
CA VAL A 64 -33.89 -26.92 -2.10
C VAL A 64 -32.99 -28.14 -1.92
N VAL A 65 -32.60 -28.77 -3.04
CA VAL A 65 -31.64 -29.87 -3.03
C VAL A 65 -30.24 -29.29 -3.15
N ALA A 66 -29.40 -29.52 -2.15
CA ALA A 66 -28.01 -29.11 -2.12
C ALA A 66 -27.08 -30.34 -2.30
N ASP A 67 -25.90 -30.09 -2.88
CA ASP A 67 -24.81 -31.07 -2.89
C ASP A 67 -24.34 -31.30 -1.45
N GLY A 68 -24.41 -32.54 -0.97
CA GLY A 68 -24.06 -32.88 0.41
C GLY A 68 -22.60 -32.59 0.79
N ARG A 69 -21.71 -32.40 -0.20
CA ARG A 69 -20.31 -31.97 0.02
C ARG A 69 -20.17 -30.48 0.31
N LYS A 70 -21.15 -29.68 -0.07
CA LYS A 70 -21.17 -28.21 0.08
C LYS A 70 -22.02 -27.73 1.26
N VAL A 71 -22.69 -28.67 1.94
CA VAL A 71 -23.46 -28.37 3.16
C VAL A 71 -22.54 -28.44 4.36
N LEU A 72 -22.47 -27.35 5.12
CA LEU A 72 -21.62 -27.25 6.31
C LEU A 72 -22.48 -27.22 7.58
N PRO A 73 -22.04 -27.84 8.68
CA PRO A 73 -22.79 -27.83 9.94
C PRO A 73 -22.83 -26.41 10.53
N ARG A 74 -23.94 -26.05 11.18
CA ARG A 74 -24.10 -24.75 11.84
C ARG A 74 -24.11 -24.90 13.36
N ASP A 75 -23.45 -23.97 14.02
CA ASP A 75 -23.43 -23.83 15.48
C ASP A 75 -24.59 -22.96 15.94
N MET A 76 -25.53 -23.52 16.71
CA MET A 76 -26.69 -22.79 17.23
C MET A 76 -26.39 -22.01 18.52
N GLU A 77 -25.31 -22.33 19.25
CA GLU A 77 -24.98 -21.64 20.51
C GLU A 77 -24.21 -20.35 20.25
N ALA A 78 -23.32 -20.36 19.25
CA ALA A 78 -22.70 -19.15 18.71
C ALA A 78 -23.72 -18.18 18.06
N ASP A 79 -24.98 -18.60 17.88
CA ASP A 79 -26.04 -17.82 17.24
C ASP A 79 -26.60 -16.64 18.05
N LEU A 80 -26.34 -16.57 19.35
CA LEU A 80 -27.01 -15.58 20.22
C LEU A 80 -26.31 -14.21 20.30
N CYS A 81 -24.98 -14.16 20.42
CA CYS A 81 -24.24 -12.89 20.56
C CYS A 81 -22.91 -12.84 19.79
N GLY A 82 -22.52 -13.92 19.10
CA GLY A 82 -21.16 -14.08 18.58
C GLY A 82 -20.15 -14.40 19.69
N VAL A 83 -18.93 -14.74 19.30
CA VAL A 83 -17.81 -15.09 20.17
C VAL A 83 -16.65 -14.11 20.00
N ASP A 84 -16.06 -13.73 21.12
CA ASP A 84 -14.89 -12.85 21.18
C ASP A 84 -13.65 -13.47 20.53
N ASP A 85 -13.47 -14.79 20.65
CA ASP A 85 -12.39 -15.53 19.99
C ASP A 85 -12.97 -16.69 19.17
N MET A 86 -12.68 -16.68 17.87
CA MET A 86 -13.19 -17.66 16.93
C MET A 86 -12.59 -19.07 17.11
N THR A 87 -11.56 -19.23 17.94
CA THR A 87 -11.10 -20.56 18.39
C THR A 87 -12.15 -21.30 19.22
N LYS A 88 -13.14 -20.58 19.77
CA LYS A 88 -14.24 -21.14 20.57
C LYS A 88 -15.41 -21.66 19.72
N LEU A 89 -15.40 -21.43 18.40
CA LEU A 89 -16.44 -21.94 17.51
C LEU A 89 -16.38 -23.48 17.45
N ILE A 90 -17.54 -24.15 17.55
CA ILE A 90 -17.61 -25.61 17.43
C ILE A 90 -17.15 -26.06 16.03
N TYR A 91 -17.54 -25.30 15.00
CA TYR A 91 -17.18 -25.55 13.62
C TYR A 91 -16.44 -24.33 13.05
N LEU A 92 -15.12 -24.46 12.87
CA LEU A 92 -14.30 -23.44 12.25
C LEU A 92 -14.28 -23.62 10.73
N HIS A 93 -15.17 -22.91 10.06
CA HIS A 93 -15.27 -22.85 8.59
C HIS A 93 -15.70 -21.44 8.15
N GLU A 94 -15.62 -21.18 6.84
CA GLU A 94 -15.90 -19.87 6.26
C GLU A 94 -17.26 -19.26 6.69
N PRO A 95 -18.41 -19.98 6.64
CA PRO A 95 -19.68 -19.38 7.06
C PRO A 95 -19.74 -19.07 8.56
N GLY A 96 -19.12 -19.89 9.42
CA GLY A 96 -19.06 -19.64 10.85
C GLY A 96 -18.30 -18.36 11.17
N VAL A 97 -17.14 -18.18 10.54
CA VAL A 97 -16.33 -16.95 10.65
C VAL A 97 -17.09 -15.73 10.15
N LEU A 98 -17.67 -15.80 8.94
CA LEU A 98 -18.40 -14.70 8.33
C LEU A 98 -19.60 -14.28 9.19
N CYS A 99 -20.37 -15.25 9.68
CA CYS A 99 -21.54 -15.00 10.50
C CYS A 99 -21.16 -14.37 11.86
N ASN A 100 -20.11 -14.88 12.50
CA ASN A 100 -19.62 -14.33 13.76
C ASN A 100 -19.21 -12.84 13.61
N LEU A 101 -18.43 -12.54 12.58
CA LEU A 101 -18.01 -11.17 12.28
C LEU A 101 -19.20 -10.27 11.98
N ALA A 102 -20.15 -10.72 11.17
CA ALA A 102 -21.34 -9.95 10.83
C ALA A 102 -22.19 -9.61 12.07
N ARG A 103 -22.41 -10.57 12.97
CA ARG A 103 -23.19 -10.35 14.21
C ARG A 103 -22.51 -9.39 15.16
N ARG A 104 -21.22 -9.61 15.46
CA ARG A 104 -20.44 -8.69 16.31
C ARG A 104 -20.43 -7.28 15.74
N TYR A 105 -20.24 -7.15 14.42
CA TYR A 105 -20.31 -5.86 13.74
C TYR A 105 -21.67 -5.17 13.91
N THR A 106 -22.79 -5.90 13.83
CA THR A 106 -24.13 -5.33 14.08
C THR A 106 -24.34 -4.84 15.52
N LEU A 107 -23.55 -5.35 16.47
CA LEU A 107 -23.53 -4.89 17.87
C LEU A 107 -22.50 -3.77 18.12
N ASN A 108 -21.89 -3.23 17.06
CA ASN A 108 -20.75 -2.29 17.11
C ASN A 108 -19.48 -2.85 17.77
N GLU A 109 -19.35 -4.19 17.85
CA GLU A 109 -18.15 -4.87 18.29
C GLU A 109 -17.25 -5.13 17.08
N ILE A 110 -16.32 -4.21 16.83
CA ILE A 110 -15.51 -4.22 15.60
C ILE A 110 -14.27 -5.12 15.66
N TYR A 111 -13.90 -5.57 16.85
CA TYR A 111 -12.70 -6.34 17.13
C TYR A 111 -13.07 -7.78 17.48
N THR A 112 -12.36 -8.74 16.90
CA THR A 112 -12.56 -10.17 17.15
C THR A 112 -11.23 -10.90 17.12
N TYR A 113 -10.97 -11.78 18.09
CA TYR A 113 -9.77 -12.62 18.09
C TYR A 113 -9.92 -13.85 17.21
N THR A 114 -8.78 -14.32 16.73
CA THR A 114 -8.60 -15.63 16.12
C THR A 114 -7.26 -16.15 16.63
N GLY A 115 -7.28 -16.72 17.84
CA GLY A 115 -6.06 -17.03 18.58
C GLY A 115 -5.24 -15.76 18.84
N ARG A 116 -4.01 -15.70 18.32
CA ARG A 116 -3.12 -14.53 18.48
C ARG A 116 -3.36 -13.41 17.46
N ILE A 117 -4.25 -13.62 16.48
CA ILE A 117 -4.57 -12.63 15.44
C ILE A 117 -5.77 -11.81 15.89
N LEU A 118 -5.73 -10.51 15.64
CA LEU A 118 -6.85 -9.60 15.83
C LEU A 118 -7.46 -9.21 14.48
N ILE A 119 -8.74 -9.48 14.30
CA ILE A 119 -9.52 -9.00 13.16
C ILE A 119 -10.22 -7.69 13.57
N ALA A 120 -10.05 -6.65 12.75
CA ALA A 120 -10.69 -5.35 12.93
C ALA A 120 -11.55 -5.04 11.69
N VAL A 121 -12.85 -4.82 11.89
CA VAL A 121 -13.78 -4.45 10.82
C VAL A 121 -14.02 -2.93 10.87
N ASN A 122 -13.76 -2.23 9.77
CA ASN A 122 -13.89 -0.76 9.72
C ASN A 122 -15.37 -0.34 9.92
N PRO A 123 -15.70 0.42 10.99
CA PRO A 123 -17.09 0.85 11.26
C PRO A 123 -17.57 2.01 10.39
N PHE A 124 -16.68 2.70 9.66
CA PHE A 124 -16.95 3.98 8.99
C PHE A 124 -17.60 5.04 9.91
N ALA A 125 -17.43 4.89 11.22
CA ALA A 125 -17.99 5.74 12.25
C ALA A 125 -16.97 5.93 13.38
N LYS A 126 -17.04 7.07 14.07
CA LYS A 126 -16.22 7.31 15.26
C LYS A 126 -16.82 6.54 16.43
N LEU A 127 -16.01 5.75 17.12
CA LEU A 127 -16.38 5.03 18.34
C LEU A 127 -15.50 5.50 19.52
N PRO A 128 -15.71 6.71 20.09
CA PRO A 128 -14.78 7.29 21.06
C PRO A 128 -14.66 6.50 22.36
N HIS A 129 -15.72 5.82 22.76
CA HIS A 129 -15.79 5.01 23.98
C HIS A 129 -14.82 3.81 23.97
N LEU A 130 -14.29 3.42 22.81
CA LEU A 130 -13.30 2.34 22.70
C LEU A 130 -11.85 2.84 22.90
N TYR A 131 -11.61 4.15 22.88
CA TYR A 131 -10.26 4.70 22.76
C TYR A 131 -9.97 5.84 23.75
N ASP A 132 -10.71 5.87 24.85
CA ASP A 132 -10.48 6.82 25.93
C ASP A 132 -9.33 6.37 26.85
N MET A 133 -8.94 7.26 27.77
CA MET A 133 -7.88 6.97 28.74
C MET A 133 -8.27 5.80 29.66
N HIS A 134 -9.54 5.72 30.03
CA HIS A 134 -10.05 4.67 30.90
C HIS A 134 -9.88 3.28 30.27
N MET A 135 -10.18 3.15 28.97
CA MET A 135 -9.96 1.92 28.23
C MET A 135 -8.46 1.56 28.19
N MET A 136 -7.57 2.52 27.98
CA MET A 136 -6.13 2.24 27.99
C MET A 136 -5.64 1.74 29.36
N GLU A 137 -6.16 2.31 30.45
CA GLU A 137 -5.89 1.85 31.82
C GLU A 137 -6.40 0.44 32.06
N GLN A 138 -7.60 0.11 31.58
CA GLN A 138 -8.18 -1.24 31.73
C GLN A 138 -7.33 -2.32 31.08
N TYR A 139 -6.74 -2.07 29.91
CA TYR A 139 -5.90 -3.06 29.22
C TYR A 139 -4.46 -3.14 29.73
N ARG A 140 -4.03 -2.20 30.59
CA ARG A 140 -2.65 -2.11 31.04
C ARG A 140 -2.26 -3.29 31.92
N GLY A 141 -1.30 -4.08 31.46
CA GLY A 141 -0.75 -5.20 32.23
C GLY A 141 -1.69 -6.41 32.35
N VAL A 142 -2.79 -6.43 31.62
CA VAL A 142 -3.77 -7.52 31.66
C VAL A 142 -3.34 -8.65 30.72
N GLN A 143 -3.54 -9.91 31.13
CA GLN A 143 -3.13 -11.04 30.31
C GLN A 143 -3.97 -11.10 29.02
N PHE A 144 -3.32 -11.44 27.90
CA PHE A 144 -4.00 -11.53 26.61
C PHE A 144 -5.14 -12.55 26.66
N GLY A 145 -6.34 -12.14 26.22
CA GLY A 145 -7.54 -12.98 26.21
C GLY A 145 -8.40 -12.93 27.48
N GLU A 146 -7.97 -12.24 28.56
CA GLU A 146 -8.82 -12.04 29.75
C GLU A 146 -9.94 -11.01 29.52
N LEU A 147 -9.64 -9.97 28.74
CA LEU A 147 -10.60 -8.94 28.33
C LEU A 147 -11.09 -9.18 26.91
N SER A 148 -12.18 -8.50 26.55
CA SER A 148 -12.74 -8.53 25.20
C SER A 148 -11.72 -8.08 24.15
N PRO A 149 -11.90 -8.46 22.88
CA PRO A 149 -10.94 -8.18 21.82
C PRO A 149 -10.72 -6.69 21.62
N HIS A 150 -9.46 -6.27 21.64
CA HIS A 150 -9.10 -4.89 21.43
C HIS A 150 -7.68 -4.73 20.90
N VAL A 151 -7.45 -3.65 20.15
CA VAL A 151 -6.11 -3.30 19.63
C VAL A 151 -5.11 -3.01 20.76
N PHE A 152 -5.59 -2.46 21.88
CA PHE A 152 -4.75 -2.18 23.05
C PHE A 152 -4.22 -3.45 23.72
N ALA A 153 -4.97 -4.55 23.70
CA ALA A 153 -4.45 -5.83 24.18
C ALA A 153 -3.26 -6.34 23.36
N ILE A 154 -3.29 -6.14 22.03
CA ILE A 154 -2.16 -6.50 21.16
C ILE A 154 -0.95 -5.61 21.49
N ALA A 155 -1.16 -4.30 21.61
CA ALA A 155 -0.09 -3.36 21.94
C ALA A 155 0.53 -3.62 23.33
N ASP A 156 -0.30 -3.88 24.35
CA ASP A 156 0.14 -4.22 25.72
C ASP A 156 0.90 -5.55 25.75
N ALA A 157 0.39 -6.59 25.07
CA ALA A 157 1.07 -7.87 24.97
C ALA A 157 2.44 -7.74 24.30
N SER A 158 2.53 -6.99 23.19
CA SER A 158 3.82 -6.70 22.54
C SER A 158 4.76 -5.90 23.44
N TYR A 159 4.26 -4.90 24.16
CA TYR A 159 5.07 -4.12 25.10
C TYR A 159 5.62 -5.00 26.24
N ARG A 160 4.78 -5.82 26.86
CA ARG A 160 5.20 -6.74 27.91
C ARG A 160 6.16 -7.81 27.42
N ALA A 161 5.94 -8.37 26.23
CA ALA A 161 6.87 -9.33 25.63
C ALA A 161 8.24 -8.68 25.39
N MET A 162 8.26 -7.44 24.86
CA MET A 162 9.50 -6.71 24.67
C MET A 162 10.27 -6.49 25.98
N VAL A 163 9.58 -6.04 27.04
CA VAL A 163 10.21 -5.77 28.34
C VAL A 163 10.62 -7.06 29.06
N GLY A 164 9.78 -8.09 29.01
CA GLY A 164 9.99 -9.36 29.72
C GLY A 164 11.04 -10.27 29.07
N GLU A 165 11.05 -10.34 27.74
CA GLU A 165 11.95 -11.21 26.97
C GLU A 165 13.20 -10.48 26.48
N ASN A 166 13.25 -9.15 26.65
CA ASN A 166 14.32 -8.29 26.14
C ASN A 166 14.56 -8.48 24.63
N CYS A 167 13.46 -8.68 23.88
CA CYS A 167 13.45 -8.93 22.45
C CYS A 167 12.59 -7.88 21.73
N SER A 168 13.07 -7.37 20.60
CA SER A 168 12.31 -6.40 19.80
C SER A 168 11.05 -7.05 19.21
N GLN A 169 9.97 -6.27 19.13
CA GLN A 169 8.67 -6.77 18.66
C GLN A 169 8.25 -6.04 17.39
N SER A 170 7.34 -6.64 16.64
CA SER A 170 6.69 -6.00 15.50
C SER A 170 5.20 -6.26 15.50
N ILE A 171 4.43 -5.24 15.11
CA ILE A 171 2.99 -5.32 14.91
C ILE A 171 2.72 -5.06 13.43
N LEU A 172 2.26 -6.09 12.75
CA LEU A 172 1.88 -6.04 11.33
C LEU A 172 0.39 -5.72 11.21
N VAL A 173 0.06 -4.61 10.54
CA VAL A 173 -1.33 -4.25 10.23
C VAL A 173 -1.58 -4.48 8.74
N SER A 174 -2.37 -5.49 8.41
CA SER A 174 -2.68 -5.88 7.02
C SER A 174 -4.16 -5.68 6.68
N GLY A 175 -4.47 -5.60 5.39
CA GLY A 175 -5.84 -5.43 4.88
C GLY A 175 -5.89 -4.61 3.59
N GLU A 176 -7.00 -4.69 2.86
CA GLU A 176 -7.20 -3.93 1.61
C GLU A 176 -7.13 -2.40 1.83
N SER A 177 -6.98 -1.64 0.74
CA SER A 177 -7.08 -0.18 0.76
C SER A 177 -8.43 0.26 1.35
N GLY A 178 -8.42 1.17 2.34
CA GLY A 178 -9.62 1.60 3.06
C GLY A 178 -10.03 0.75 4.29
N ALA A 179 -9.31 -0.33 4.61
CA ALA A 179 -9.65 -1.21 5.74
C ALA A 179 -9.42 -0.60 7.15
N GLY A 180 -8.80 0.58 7.26
CA GLY A 180 -8.52 1.24 8.56
C GLY A 180 -7.12 1.00 9.14
N LYS A 181 -6.16 0.50 8.34
CA LYS A 181 -4.78 0.20 8.78
C LYS A 181 -4.08 1.37 9.48
N THR A 182 -4.16 2.55 8.86
CA THR A 182 -3.52 3.77 9.36
C THR A 182 -4.15 4.26 10.66
N GLU A 183 -5.47 4.15 10.81
CA GLU A 183 -6.16 4.50 12.07
C GLU A 183 -5.82 3.52 13.19
N THR A 184 -5.80 2.21 12.90
CA THR A 184 -5.33 1.19 13.85
C THR A 184 -3.89 1.45 14.28
N THR A 185 -3.02 1.86 13.35
CA THR A 185 -1.61 2.21 13.64
C THR A 185 -1.52 3.41 14.60
N LYS A 186 -2.33 4.45 14.40
CA LYS A 186 -2.41 5.60 15.32
C LYS A 186 -2.80 5.16 16.74
N LEU A 187 -3.78 4.26 16.85
CA LEU A 187 -4.24 3.72 18.13
C LEU A 187 -3.16 2.89 18.85
N ILE A 188 -2.42 2.05 18.11
CA ILE A 188 -1.29 1.29 18.66
C ILE A 188 -0.23 2.24 19.20
N MET A 189 0.18 3.25 18.42
CA MET A 189 1.19 4.22 18.84
C MET A 189 0.78 4.99 20.09
N ARG A 190 -0.50 5.40 20.16
CA ARG A 190 -1.08 6.08 21.34
C ARG A 190 -1.04 5.20 22.59
N TYR A 191 -1.32 3.91 22.45
CA TYR A 191 -1.23 2.99 23.57
C TYR A 191 0.21 2.76 24.03
N LEU A 192 1.13 2.51 23.10
CA LEU A 192 2.55 2.27 23.41
C LEU A 192 3.20 3.47 24.12
N THR A 193 2.76 4.68 23.75
CA THR A 193 3.23 5.93 24.38
C THR A 193 2.61 6.18 25.75
N PHE A 194 1.37 5.74 25.97
CA PHE A 194 0.76 5.69 27.29
C PHE A 194 1.50 4.74 28.25
N VAL A 195 1.80 3.50 27.83
CA VAL A 195 2.44 2.51 28.70
C VAL A 195 3.94 2.73 28.88
N GLY A 196 4.65 3.12 27.82
CA GLY A 196 6.09 3.40 27.88
C GLY A 196 6.41 4.68 28.65
N GLY A 197 5.49 5.65 28.71
CA GLY A 197 5.79 6.95 29.31
C GLY A 197 6.99 7.64 28.62
N ARG A 198 7.46 8.75 29.19
CA ARG A 198 8.58 9.54 28.64
C ARG A 198 9.83 9.43 29.51
N ALA A 199 11.01 9.36 28.90
CA ALA A 199 12.24 9.77 29.56
C ALA A 199 12.21 11.29 29.84
N THR A 200 12.67 11.71 31.02
CA THR A 200 12.63 13.12 31.47
C THR A 200 13.46 14.03 30.55
N GLY A 201 12.85 15.07 29.96
CA GLY A 201 13.58 16.13 29.24
C GLY A 201 12.89 16.78 28.03
N ASN A 202 11.93 16.11 27.37
CA ASN A 202 11.26 16.63 26.17
C ASN A 202 9.84 17.16 26.45
N ILE A 203 9.56 18.39 25.99
CA ILE A 203 8.28 19.09 26.16
C ILE A 203 7.14 18.38 25.39
N ARG A 204 7.42 17.83 24.19
CA ARG A 204 6.45 17.08 23.35
C ARG A 204 6.65 15.56 23.45
N SER A 205 5.59 14.76 23.30
CA SER A 205 5.71 13.29 23.27
C SER A 205 6.19 12.87 21.90
N VAL A 206 6.94 11.78 21.85
CA VAL A 206 7.21 11.06 20.60
C VAL A 206 5.90 10.75 19.86
N GLU A 207 4.84 10.34 20.59
CA GLU A 207 3.48 10.20 20.04
C GLU A 207 3.03 11.46 19.28
N GLN A 208 3.08 12.60 19.96
CA GLN A 208 2.58 13.86 19.44
C GLN A 208 3.43 14.32 18.25
N GLN A 209 4.76 14.17 18.30
CA GLN A 209 5.63 14.49 17.17
C GLN A 209 5.37 13.61 15.95
N VAL A 210 5.18 12.30 16.14
CA VAL A 210 4.85 11.37 15.03
C VAL A 210 3.46 11.67 14.48
N LEU A 211 2.47 11.91 15.35
CA LEU A 211 1.10 12.22 14.93
C LEU A 211 0.98 13.58 14.24
N GLU A 212 1.70 14.59 14.72
CA GLU A 212 1.71 15.93 14.14
C GLU A 212 2.54 16.01 12.84
N ALA A 213 3.44 15.05 12.58
CA ALA A 213 4.12 14.90 11.30
C ALA A 213 3.25 14.18 10.24
N ASN A 214 2.16 13.50 10.63
CA ASN A 214 1.31 12.78 9.67
C ASN A 214 0.69 13.70 8.61
N PRO A 215 0.12 14.88 8.92
CA PRO A 215 -0.41 15.77 7.87
C PRO A 215 0.63 16.11 6.79
N LEU A 216 1.90 16.26 7.17
CA LEU A 216 3.00 16.48 6.23
C LEU A 216 3.27 15.24 5.37
N LEU A 217 3.33 14.05 5.98
CA LEU A 217 3.51 12.79 5.25
C LEU A 217 2.31 12.47 4.34
N GLU A 218 1.08 12.74 4.78
CA GLU A 218 -0.13 12.53 3.99
C GLU A 218 -0.19 13.53 2.82
N ALA A 219 0.20 14.79 3.02
CA ALA A 219 0.23 15.77 1.94
C ALA A 219 1.18 15.36 0.79
N PHE A 220 2.37 14.85 1.12
CA PHE A 220 3.40 14.50 0.13
C PHE A 220 3.42 13.02 -0.27
N GLY A 221 2.71 12.16 0.46
CA GLY A 221 2.76 10.71 0.29
C GLY A 221 1.41 10.08 -0.01
N ASN A 222 0.29 10.80 0.14
CA ASN A 222 -1.04 10.26 -0.15
C ASN A 222 -1.67 10.92 -1.38
N ALA A 223 -2.57 10.17 -2.00
CA ALA A 223 -3.34 10.61 -3.16
C ALA A 223 -4.73 9.97 -3.19
N ARG A 224 -5.62 10.56 -3.98
CA ARG A 224 -6.94 9.98 -4.28
C ARG A 224 -6.79 8.82 -5.25
N THR A 225 -7.31 7.65 -4.90
CA THR A 225 -7.52 6.51 -5.80
C THR A 225 -9.02 6.24 -5.96
N VAL A 226 -9.37 5.27 -6.82
CA VAL A 226 -10.77 4.83 -7.01
C VAL A 226 -11.41 4.31 -5.70
N ARG A 227 -10.61 3.77 -4.78
CA ARG A 227 -11.10 3.12 -3.55
C ARG A 227 -11.04 4.00 -2.30
N ASN A 228 -10.16 4.98 -2.29
CA ASN A 228 -9.88 5.80 -1.10
C ASN A 228 -9.38 7.18 -1.51
N ASP A 229 -10.01 8.22 -0.98
CA ASP A 229 -9.66 9.61 -1.28
C ASP A 229 -8.33 10.07 -0.66
N ASN A 230 -7.86 9.38 0.39
CA ASN A 230 -6.59 9.64 1.09
C ASN A 230 -5.76 8.35 1.18
N SER A 231 -5.43 7.75 0.04
CA SER A 231 -4.70 6.49 -0.04
C SER A 231 -3.20 6.72 0.12
N SER A 232 -2.57 6.05 1.08
CA SER A 232 -1.12 6.07 1.25
C SER A 232 -0.44 5.53 -0.01
N ARG A 233 0.40 6.36 -0.64
CA ARG A 233 1.23 6.02 -1.80
C ARG A 233 2.71 5.87 -1.44
N PHE A 234 2.96 5.37 -0.24
CA PHE A 234 4.23 4.81 0.27
C PHE A 234 3.95 3.85 1.43
N GLY A 235 4.88 2.92 1.70
CA GLY A 235 4.85 2.07 2.89
C GLY A 235 5.52 2.76 4.07
N LYS A 236 4.94 2.66 5.26
CA LYS A 236 5.42 3.33 6.48
C LYS A 236 5.71 2.31 7.57
N PHE A 237 6.92 2.35 8.10
CA PHE A 237 7.33 1.57 9.26
C PHE A 237 7.76 2.52 10.36
N VAL A 238 7.01 2.54 11.46
CA VAL A 238 7.31 3.39 12.62
C VAL A 238 7.95 2.52 13.69
N GLN A 239 9.20 2.82 14.03
CA GLN A 239 9.94 2.17 15.12
C GLN A 239 9.84 3.04 16.36
N ILE A 240 9.25 2.52 17.43
CA ILE A 240 9.30 3.15 18.76
C ILE A 240 10.44 2.51 19.54
N GLN A 241 11.36 3.32 20.04
CA GLN A 241 12.56 2.89 20.74
C GLN A 241 12.39 3.07 22.24
N PHE A 242 12.84 2.07 22.99
CA PHE A 242 12.73 2.04 24.44
C PHE A 242 14.11 1.92 25.10
N ASP A 243 14.25 2.56 26.26
CA ASP A 243 15.39 2.39 27.15
C ASP A 243 15.30 1.07 27.93
N LYS A 244 16.35 0.76 28.71
CA LYS A 244 16.42 -0.45 29.54
C LYS A 244 15.34 -0.55 30.61
N SER A 245 14.67 0.55 30.95
CA SER A 245 13.56 0.58 31.90
C SER A 245 12.19 0.46 31.24
N GLY A 246 12.15 0.26 29.92
CA GLY A 246 10.92 0.19 29.15
C GLY A 246 10.28 1.56 28.88
N ARG A 247 11.03 2.65 29.04
CA ARG A 247 10.54 4.01 28.72
C ARG A 247 10.90 4.41 27.31
N ILE A 248 10.06 5.22 26.67
CA ILE A 248 10.35 5.69 25.31
C ILE A 248 11.57 6.60 25.34
N SER A 249 12.57 6.22 24.54
CA SER A 249 13.82 6.97 24.36
C SER A 249 13.93 7.65 23.00
N GLY A 250 13.20 7.17 21.98
CA GLY A 250 13.18 7.78 20.66
C GLY A 250 12.18 7.11 19.71
N ALA A 251 12.14 7.57 18.45
CA ALA A 251 11.46 6.85 17.38
C ALA A 251 12.04 7.18 16.00
N ALA A 252 11.81 6.27 15.05
CA ALA A 252 12.21 6.43 13.66
C ALA A 252 11.07 6.06 12.73
N VAL A 253 10.85 6.86 11.69
CA VAL A 253 9.95 6.57 10.58
C VAL A 253 10.80 6.15 9.38
N ARG A 254 10.58 4.94 8.90
CA ARG A 254 11.17 4.43 7.65
C ARG A 254 10.08 4.33 6.59
N THR A 255 10.38 4.84 5.40
CA THR A 255 9.47 4.80 4.27
C THR A 255 9.98 3.88 3.18
N TYR A 256 9.07 3.20 2.49
CA TYR A 256 9.38 2.24 1.43
C TYR A 256 8.49 2.46 0.21
N LEU A 257 9.04 2.26 -1.00
CA LEU A 257 8.29 2.19 -2.25
C LEU A 257 7.31 3.36 -2.45
N LEU A 258 7.81 4.60 -2.45
CA LEU A 258 7.02 5.75 -2.92
C LEU A 258 6.62 5.53 -4.39
N GLU A 259 5.35 5.69 -4.72
CA GLU A 259 4.85 5.53 -6.09
C GLU A 259 5.27 6.71 -6.98
N ARG A 260 6.48 6.64 -7.54
CA ARG A 260 7.06 7.74 -8.34
C ARG A 260 6.28 8.04 -9.61
N SER A 261 5.72 7.03 -10.28
CA SER A 261 4.95 7.21 -11.52
C SER A 261 3.78 8.18 -11.36
N ARG A 262 3.15 8.22 -10.18
CA ARG A 262 2.04 9.12 -9.88
C ARG A 262 2.36 10.60 -10.08
N VAL A 263 3.62 11.00 -9.93
CA VAL A 263 4.06 12.39 -10.13
C VAL A 263 3.75 12.86 -11.55
N VAL A 264 3.90 11.99 -12.55
CA VAL A 264 3.84 12.35 -13.97
C VAL A 264 2.66 11.72 -14.70
N GLN A 265 2.10 10.63 -14.17
CA GLN A 265 1.02 9.87 -14.78
C GLN A 265 -0.09 9.57 -13.76
N ILE A 266 -1.34 9.85 -14.13
CA ILE A 266 -2.52 9.65 -13.28
C ILE A 266 -3.58 8.88 -14.07
N SER A 267 -4.20 7.90 -13.43
CA SER A 267 -5.32 7.16 -14.01
C SER A 267 -6.63 7.95 -13.94
N GLU A 268 -7.61 7.57 -14.75
CA GLU A 268 -8.94 8.19 -14.73
C GLU A 268 -9.55 8.13 -13.32
N SER A 269 -10.24 9.19 -12.91
CA SER A 269 -10.84 9.34 -11.57
C SER A 269 -9.87 9.37 -10.36
N GLU A 270 -8.56 9.40 -10.59
CA GLU A 270 -7.54 9.52 -9.53
C GLU A 270 -6.94 10.94 -9.45
N ARG A 271 -6.16 11.23 -8.40
CA ARG A 271 -5.37 12.48 -8.30
C ARG A 271 -3.87 12.19 -8.19
N ASN A 272 -3.06 13.22 -8.44
CA ASN A 272 -1.68 13.27 -7.98
C ASN A 272 -1.63 13.39 -6.44
N TYR A 273 -0.42 13.51 -5.88
CA TYR A 273 -0.20 13.79 -4.46
C TYR A 273 -0.91 15.09 -4.02
N HIS A 274 -1.44 15.09 -2.80
CA HIS A 274 -2.25 16.20 -2.28
C HIS A 274 -1.49 17.53 -2.25
N CYS A 275 -0.18 17.52 -2.01
CA CYS A 275 0.64 18.73 -1.94
C CYS A 275 0.57 19.60 -3.20
N PHE A 276 0.38 19.01 -4.38
CA PHE A 276 0.25 19.76 -5.62
C PHE A 276 -1.05 20.58 -5.68
N TYR A 277 -2.16 19.96 -5.28
CA TYR A 277 -3.48 20.61 -5.24
C TYR A 277 -3.54 21.66 -4.13
N GLN A 278 -2.99 21.34 -2.96
CA GLN A 278 -2.81 22.26 -1.84
C GLN A 278 -2.01 23.51 -2.26
N LEU A 279 -0.90 23.33 -2.97
CA LEU A 279 -0.07 24.45 -3.44
C LEU A 279 -0.80 25.29 -4.50
N CYS A 280 -1.51 24.68 -5.45
CA CYS A 280 -2.36 25.42 -6.38
C CYS A 280 -3.48 26.22 -5.69
N ALA A 281 -3.96 25.77 -4.53
CA ALA A 281 -5.01 26.42 -3.75
C ALA A 281 -4.49 27.41 -2.68
N SER A 282 -3.17 27.61 -2.58
CA SER A 282 -2.52 28.38 -1.51
C SER A 282 -2.70 29.91 -1.60
N GLY A 283 -3.22 30.43 -2.71
CA GLY A 283 -3.39 31.87 -2.93
C GLY A 283 -2.06 32.58 -3.19
N GLN A 284 -1.50 33.24 -2.18
CA GLN A 284 -0.30 34.07 -2.34
C GLN A 284 0.92 33.28 -2.84
N ASP A 285 1.11 32.06 -2.34
CA ASP A 285 2.23 31.22 -2.76
C ASP A 285 2.02 30.71 -4.19
N ALA A 286 0.77 30.42 -4.60
CA ALA A 286 0.44 30.10 -5.99
C ALA A 286 0.77 31.26 -6.94
N ASP A 287 0.40 32.50 -6.58
CA ASP A 287 0.69 33.70 -7.38
C ASP A 287 2.19 33.98 -7.51
N LYS A 288 2.94 33.75 -6.41
CA LYS A 288 4.40 33.87 -6.36
C LYS A 288 5.07 32.90 -7.32
N TYR A 289 4.62 31.66 -7.35
CA TYR A 289 5.18 30.60 -8.19
C TYR A 289 4.54 30.52 -9.59
N LYS A 290 3.68 31.48 -9.96
CA LYS A 290 2.95 31.50 -11.25
C LYS A 290 2.13 30.23 -11.49
N LEU A 291 1.58 29.69 -10.42
CA LEU A 291 0.70 28.54 -10.46
C LEU A 291 -0.73 28.98 -10.74
N ALA A 292 -1.33 28.33 -11.74
CA ALA A 292 -2.74 28.50 -12.06
C ALA A 292 -3.56 27.33 -11.50
N HIS A 293 -4.85 27.28 -11.86
CA HIS A 293 -5.72 26.16 -11.53
C HIS A 293 -5.13 24.80 -11.98
N PRO A 294 -5.27 23.71 -11.19
CA PRO A 294 -4.72 22.38 -11.50
C PRO A 294 -4.94 21.88 -12.93
N ARG A 295 -6.13 22.12 -13.51
CA ARG A 295 -6.47 21.88 -14.93
C ARG A 295 -5.43 22.34 -15.97
N ASN A 296 -4.62 23.35 -15.65
CA ASN A 296 -3.64 23.93 -16.56
C ASN A 296 -2.28 23.22 -16.52
N PHE A 297 -2.10 22.26 -15.61
CA PHE A 297 -0.87 21.49 -15.47
C PHE A 297 -1.06 20.07 -15.96
N ASN A 298 -0.21 19.62 -16.89
CA ASN A 298 -0.28 18.31 -17.51
C ASN A 298 -0.17 17.18 -16.47
N TYR A 299 0.62 17.37 -15.42
CA TYR A 299 0.74 16.41 -14.32
C TYR A 299 -0.47 16.39 -13.38
N LEU A 300 -1.48 17.25 -13.55
CA LEU A 300 -2.67 17.31 -12.68
C LEU A 300 -3.98 17.16 -13.44
N ASN A 301 -3.99 17.20 -14.78
CA ASN A 301 -5.22 17.32 -15.58
C ASN A 301 -5.64 16.05 -16.33
N GLN A 302 -4.90 14.95 -16.19
CA GLN A 302 -5.12 13.70 -16.93
C GLN A 302 -6.43 12.98 -16.56
N SER A 303 -6.90 13.13 -15.31
CA SER A 303 -8.05 12.40 -14.76
C SER A 303 -9.34 13.23 -14.65
N HIS A 304 -9.27 14.51 -15.03
CA HIS A 304 -10.32 15.52 -14.82
C HIS A 304 -10.81 15.67 -13.36
N THR A 305 -10.07 15.11 -12.40
CA THR A 305 -10.43 15.08 -10.99
C THR A 305 -9.56 16.07 -10.23
N PHE A 306 -10.13 17.23 -9.89
CA PHE A 306 -9.38 18.33 -9.27
C PHE A 306 -9.73 18.51 -7.79
N GLU A 307 -11.01 18.38 -7.46
CA GLU A 307 -11.55 18.62 -6.12
C GLU A 307 -11.98 17.30 -5.45
N LEU A 308 -11.97 17.29 -4.12
CA LEU A 308 -12.51 16.22 -3.29
C LEU A 308 -13.74 16.70 -2.54
N GLN A 309 -14.74 15.82 -2.42
CA GLN A 309 -15.96 16.16 -1.71
C GLN A 309 -15.67 16.36 -0.21
N GLY A 310 -15.97 17.55 0.31
CA GLY A 310 -15.82 17.86 1.74
C GLY A 310 -14.39 18.14 2.20
N VAL A 311 -13.42 18.28 1.29
CA VAL A 311 -12.03 18.63 1.62
C VAL A 311 -11.64 19.93 0.92
N SER A 312 -11.15 20.89 1.70
CA SER A 312 -10.62 22.16 1.18
C SER A 312 -9.10 22.06 1.06
N ASP A 313 -8.57 21.96 -0.17
CA ASP A 313 -7.12 21.90 -0.40
C ASP A 313 -6.39 23.16 0.15
N ALA A 314 -7.05 24.31 0.23
CA ALA A 314 -6.50 25.52 0.85
C ALA A 314 -6.38 25.41 2.38
N GLU A 315 -7.36 24.80 3.06
CA GLU A 315 -7.26 24.56 4.50
C GLU A 315 -6.24 23.47 4.82
N GLU A 316 -6.17 22.43 4.00
CA GLU A 316 -5.16 21.39 4.09
C GLU A 316 -3.75 21.95 3.88
N TYR A 317 -3.56 22.89 2.95
CA TYR A 317 -2.30 23.62 2.78
C TYR A 317 -1.82 24.28 4.08
N LEU A 318 -2.73 24.96 4.80
CA LEU A 318 -2.43 25.59 6.08
C LEU A 318 -2.11 24.56 7.17
N LYS A 319 -2.78 23.40 7.18
CA LYS A 319 -2.43 22.29 8.07
C LYS A 319 -1.03 21.75 7.77
N THR A 320 -0.68 21.60 6.50
CA THR A 320 0.64 21.17 6.05
C THR A 320 1.73 22.14 6.50
N ARG A 321 1.55 23.47 6.33
CA ARG A 321 2.53 24.46 6.83
C ARG A 321 2.67 24.40 8.36
N ARG A 322 1.57 24.29 9.10
CA ARG A 322 1.63 24.12 10.57
C ARG A 322 2.38 22.84 10.97
N ALA A 323 2.19 21.74 10.25
CA ALA A 323 2.93 20.51 10.49
C ALA A 323 4.43 20.69 10.22
N MET A 324 4.81 21.43 9.16
CA MET A 324 6.22 21.78 8.90
C MET A 324 6.83 22.60 10.04
N ASP A 325 6.09 23.59 10.59
CA ASP A 325 6.53 24.38 11.74
C ASP A 325 6.75 23.51 12.98
N ILE A 326 5.86 22.55 13.23
CA ILE A 326 5.94 21.62 14.35
C ILE A 326 7.16 20.71 14.23
N VAL A 327 7.42 20.18 13.04
CA VAL A 327 8.60 19.36 12.73
C VAL A 327 9.89 20.18 12.84
N GLY A 328 9.81 21.51 12.79
CA GLY A 328 10.97 22.40 12.90
C GLY A 328 11.60 22.73 11.56
N ILE A 329 10.86 22.58 10.46
CA ILE A 329 11.29 23.01 9.13
C ILE A 329 11.16 24.54 9.09
N CYS A 330 12.28 25.25 8.93
CA CYS A 330 12.28 26.70 8.96
C CYS A 330 11.56 27.30 7.74
N PHE A 331 11.11 28.55 7.86
CA PHE A 331 10.37 29.22 6.77
C PHE A 331 11.12 29.19 5.44
N ALA A 332 12.46 29.40 5.44
CA ALA A 332 13.26 29.35 4.22
C ALA A 332 13.24 27.97 3.55
N ASP A 333 13.26 26.89 4.34
CA ASP A 333 13.17 25.53 3.83
C ASP A 333 11.75 25.22 3.35
N GLN A 334 10.71 25.70 4.03
CA GLN A 334 9.32 25.59 3.55
C GLN A 334 9.15 26.23 2.16
N GLU A 335 9.70 27.42 1.97
CA GLU A 335 9.70 28.09 0.68
C GLU A 335 10.48 27.30 -0.37
N ALA A 336 11.62 26.69 -0.01
CA ALA A 336 12.38 25.83 -0.91
C ALA A 336 11.60 24.56 -1.32
N ILE A 337 10.90 23.93 -0.38
CA ILE A 337 10.04 22.77 -0.62
C ILE A 337 8.95 23.13 -1.64
N PHE A 338 8.20 24.21 -1.40
CA PHE A 338 7.12 24.61 -2.31
C PHE A 338 7.62 25.09 -3.66
N ARG A 339 8.82 25.71 -3.73
CA ARG A 339 9.49 26.00 -5.01
C ARG A 339 9.77 24.74 -5.82
N ILE A 340 10.24 23.67 -5.18
CA ILE A 340 10.49 22.38 -5.86
C ILE A 340 9.18 21.79 -6.38
N VAL A 341 8.12 21.78 -5.56
CA VAL A 341 6.79 21.28 -5.97
C VAL A 341 6.25 22.09 -7.16
N ALA A 342 6.37 23.42 -7.12
CA ALA A 342 5.99 24.27 -8.24
C ALA A 342 6.83 24.01 -9.49
N ALA A 343 8.15 23.84 -9.34
CA ALA A 343 9.04 23.56 -10.46
C ALA A 343 8.65 22.26 -11.19
N ILE A 344 8.26 21.22 -10.45
CA ILE A 344 7.77 19.96 -11.03
C ILE A 344 6.52 20.18 -11.88
N LEU A 345 5.57 21.02 -11.43
CA LEU A 345 4.39 21.37 -12.22
C LEU A 345 4.75 22.12 -13.51
N HIS A 346 5.68 23.08 -13.44
CA HIS A 346 6.15 23.77 -14.63
C HIS A 346 6.91 22.84 -15.58
N LEU A 347 7.74 21.92 -15.07
CA LEU A 347 8.43 20.90 -15.87
C LEU A 347 7.42 20.09 -16.68
N GLY A 348 6.33 19.61 -16.07
CA GLY A 348 5.32 18.80 -16.76
C GLY A 348 4.63 19.47 -17.95
N ASN A 349 4.66 20.81 -18.00
CA ASN A 349 4.09 21.61 -19.09
C ASN A 349 5.09 21.93 -20.21
N ILE A 350 6.34 21.47 -20.12
CA ILE A 350 7.31 21.60 -21.20
C ILE A 350 6.99 20.53 -22.24
N GLU A 351 6.48 20.95 -23.39
CA GLU A 351 6.27 20.08 -24.56
C GLU A 351 7.38 20.27 -25.59
N PHE A 352 7.69 19.18 -26.28
CA PHE A 352 8.72 19.15 -27.31
C PHE A 352 8.11 18.94 -28.70
N SER A 353 8.77 19.49 -29.71
CA SER A 353 8.51 19.25 -31.13
C SER A 353 9.74 18.61 -31.79
N PRO A 354 9.59 17.95 -32.95
CA PRO A 354 10.75 17.52 -33.74
C PRO A 354 11.69 18.70 -34.01
N GLY A 355 13.00 18.48 -33.84
CA GLY A 355 14.03 19.46 -34.13
C GLY A 355 14.43 19.49 -35.61
N GLU A 356 15.56 20.12 -35.92
CA GLU A 356 16.08 20.22 -37.29
C GLU A 356 16.56 18.87 -37.84
N GLU A 357 17.14 18.03 -36.97
CA GLU A 357 17.57 16.67 -37.29
C GLU A 357 16.47 15.64 -36.94
N PHE A 358 16.41 14.53 -37.67
CA PHE A 358 15.38 13.49 -37.49
C PHE A 358 15.32 12.91 -36.06
N ASP A 359 16.48 12.74 -35.42
CA ASP A 359 16.62 12.22 -34.04
C ASP A 359 16.73 13.34 -32.98
N SER A 360 16.30 14.56 -33.30
CA SER A 360 16.42 15.72 -32.40
C SER A 360 15.07 16.26 -31.94
N SER A 361 15.08 16.95 -30.80
CA SER A 361 13.93 17.61 -30.19
C SER A 361 14.21 19.08 -29.92
N ALA A 362 13.17 19.89 -30.01
CA ALA A 362 13.19 21.31 -29.68
C ALA A 362 11.97 21.66 -28.81
N ILE A 363 12.00 22.82 -28.15
CA ILE A 363 10.83 23.33 -27.42
C ILE A 363 9.71 23.65 -28.43
N LYS A 364 8.48 23.21 -28.13
CA LYS A 364 7.34 23.34 -29.03
C LYS A 364 6.93 24.79 -29.32
N ASP A 365 6.79 25.61 -28.28
CA ASP A 365 6.26 26.97 -28.40
C ASP A 365 6.73 27.91 -27.26
N GLU A 366 6.40 29.20 -27.36
CA GLU A 366 6.73 30.22 -26.35
C GLU A 366 6.08 29.95 -24.98
N LYS A 367 4.95 29.26 -24.93
CA LYS A 367 4.32 28.87 -23.66
C LYS A 367 5.18 27.82 -22.95
N CYS A 368 5.70 26.84 -23.68
CA CYS A 368 6.65 25.86 -23.16
C CYS A 368 7.96 26.53 -22.76
N ARG A 369 8.41 27.56 -23.48
CA ARG A 369 9.58 28.37 -23.11
C ARG A 369 9.39 29.11 -21.80
N PHE A 370 8.20 29.68 -21.56
CA PHE A 370 7.84 30.26 -20.27
C PHE A 370 7.91 29.23 -19.14
N HIS A 371 7.33 28.04 -19.34
CA HIS A 371 7.38 26.97 -18.34
C HIS A 371 8.81 26.47 -18.08
N LEU A 372 9.65 26.35 -19.12
CA LEU A 372 11.07 26.02 -18.97
C LEU A 372 11.81 27.08 -18.14
N GLN A 373 11.64 28.36 -18.47
CA GLN A 373 12.29 29.45 -17.72
C GLN A 373 11.84 29.45 -16.26
N MET A 374 10.54 29.30 -16.02
CA MET A 374 10.00 29.23 -14.66
C MET A 374 10.55 28.03 -13.88
N ALA A 375 10.60 26.84 -14.50
CA ALA A 375 11.20 25.67 -13.88
C ALA A 375 12.68 25.89 -13.54
N ALA A 376 13.43 26.52 -14.45
CA ALA A 376 14.85 26.84 -14.23
C ALA A 376 15.05 27.83 -13.08
N ASP A 377 14.26 28.92 -13.05
CA ASP A 377 14.30 29.93 -11.99
C ASP A 377 13.95 29.33 -10.63
N LEU A 378 12.89 28.52 -10.57
CA LEU A 378 12.45 27.85 -9.34
C LEU A 378 13.45 26.80 -8.86
N LEU A 379 14.16 26.11 -9.75
CA LEU A 379 15.24 25.18 -9.41
C LEU A 379 16.59 25.88 -9.18
N MET A 380 16.69 27.17 -9.45
CA MET A 380 17.94 27.96 -9.42
C MET A 380 19.03 27.36 -10.32
N VAL A 381 18.65 26.96 -11.54
CA VAL A 381 19.57 26.46 -12.57
C VAL A 381 19.48 27.33 -13.81
N ASP A 382 20.51 27.28 -14.64
CA ASP A 382 20.49 27.97 -15.93
C ASP A 382 19.48 27.31 -16.89
N ALA A 383 18.63 28.11 -17.53
CA ALA A 383 17.59 27.61 -18.43
C ALA A 383 18.15 26.94 -19.68
N SER A 384 19.30 27.41 -20.20
CA SER A 384 19.96 26.78 -21.35
C SER A 384 20.58 25.43 -20.98
N LEU A 385 21.13 25.32 -19.76
CA LEU A 385 21.63 24.06 -19.23
C LEU A 385 20.50 23.05 -19.02
N LEU A 386 19.37 23.47 -18.45
CA LEU A 386 18.20 22.62 -18.27
C LEU A 386 17.68 22.12 -19.62
N LEU A 387 17.52 23.01 -20.60
CA LEU A 387 17.12 22.62 -21.96
C LEU A 387 18.11 21.64 -22.59
N SER A 388 19.41 21.90 -22.46
CA SER A 388 20.43 21.02 -23.02
C SER A 388 20.40 19.63 -22.39
N THR A 389 20.05 19.53 -21.10
CA THR A 389 19.95 18.25 -20.38
C THR A 389 18.74 17.44 -20.83
N LEU A 390 17.65 18.11 -21.20
CA LEU A 390 16.42 17.48 -21.70
C LEU A 390 16.52 17.04 -23.16
N CYS A 391 17.21 17.82 -24.00
CA CYS A 391 17.30 17.56 -25.44
C CYS A 391 18.59 16.85 -25.89
N PHE A 392 19.57 16.67 -25.01
CA PHE A 392 20.83 15.99 -25.35
C PHE A 392 21.26 14.98 -24.28
N ARG A 393 21.79 13.84 -24.75
CA ARG A 393 22.35 12.79 -23.92
C ARG A 393 23.87 12.72 -24.10
N LYS A 394 24.59 12.76 -22.98
CA LYS A 394 26.04 12.54 -22.95
C LYS A 394 26.34 11.04 -22.77
N ILE A 395 27.04 10.46 -23.73
CA ILE A 395 27.46 9.05 -23.74
C ILE A 395 28.96 9.01 -23.48
N LYS A 396 29.36 8.33 -22.41
CA LYS A 396 30.78 8.06 -22.13
C LYS A 396 31.22 6.84 -22.94
N THR A 397 32.19 7.01 -23.83
CA THR A 397 32.88 5.92 -24.52
C THR A 397 34.33 5.86 -24.05
N PRO A 398 35.05 4.75 -24.26
CA PRO A 398 36.49 4.68 -23.98
C PRO A 398 37.32 5.76 -24.70
N GLU A 399 36.80 6.26 -25.83
CA GLU A 399 37.44 7.25 -26.70
C GLU A 399 37.07 8.70 -26.35
N GLY A 400 36.11 8.92 -25.44
CA GLY A 400 35.70 10.27 -25.01
C GLY A 400 34.22 10.40 -24.69
N ASN A 401 33.75 11.64 -24.57
CA ASN A 401 32.34 11.92 -24.37
C ASN A 401 31.69 12.30 -25.70
N ILE A 402 30.66 11.55 -26.11
CA ILE A 402 29.84 11.87 -27.28
C ILE A 402 28.54 12.52 -26.78
N ILE A 403 28.17 13.65 -27.36
CA ILE A 403 26.87 14.30 -27.09
C ILE A 403 25.96 13.94 -28.27
N LYS A 404 24.84 13.28 -27.98
CA LYS A 404 23.83 12.91 -28.98
C LYS A 404 22.53 13.66 -28.68
N ALA A 405 21.90 14.24 -29.70
CA ALA A 405 20.53 14.75 -29.57
C ALA A 405 19.56 13.59 -29.23
N VAL A 406 18.50 13.91 -28.49
CA VAL A 406 17.40 12.97 -28.23
C VAL A 406 16.16 13.37 -29.00
N ASP A 407 15.41 12.37 -29.45
CA ASP A 407 14.14 12.56 -30.14
C ASP A 407 13.05 13.01 -29.14
N ASN A 408 11.89 13.38 -29.68
CA ASN A 408 10.78 13.91 -28.89
C ASN A 408 10.33 12.94 -27.79
N SER A 409 10.19 11.65 -28.11
CA SER A 409 9.72 10.66 -27.12
C SER A 409 10.71 10.49 -25.97
N SER A 410 12.00 10.39 -26.28
CA SER A 410 13.06 10.31 -25.28
C SER A 410 13.18 11.59 -24.43
N ALA A 411 12.94 12.77 -25.01
CA ALA A 411 12.96 14.04 -24.28
C ALA A 411 11.81 14.11 -23.25
N VAL A 412 10.61 13.64 -23.60
CA VAL A 412 9.47 13.52 -22.68
C VAL A 412 9.79 12.54 -21.55
N ILE A 413 10.33 11.36 -21.87
CA ILE A 413 10.72 10.36 -20.86
C ILE A 413 11.79 10.94 -19.91
N GLY A 414 12.79 11.64 -20.46
CA GLY A 414 13.85 12.28 -19.67
C GLY A 414 13.34 13.39 -18.75
N ARG A 415 12.40 14.21 -19.22
CA ARG A 415 11.70 15.23 -18.42
C ARG A 415 10.93 14.58 -17.26
N ASP A 416 10.19 13.52 -17.55
CA ASP A 416 9.38 12.82 -16.56
C ASP A 416 10.24 12.09 -15.52
N ALA A 417 11.36 11.48 -15.94
CA ALA A 417 12.36 10.90 -15.05
C ALA A 417 12.96 11.96 -14.11
N LEU A 418 13.30 13.15 -14.64
CA LEU A 418 13.79 14.25 -13.81
C LEU A 418 12.75 14.68 -12.77
N ALA A 419 11.49 14.86 -13.16
CA ALA A 419 10.41 15.22 -12.26
C ALA A 419 10.22 14.19 -11.13
N LYS A 420 10.19 12.90 -11.47
CA LYS A 420 10.10 11.79 -10.51
C LYS A 420 11.28 11.75 -9.55
N THR A 421 12.49 11.91 -10.07
CA THR A 421 13.73 11.92 -9.27
C THR A 421 13.72 13.07 -8.27
N VAL A 422 13.38 14.28 -8.72
CA VAL A 422 13.32 15.47 -7.85
C VAL A 422 12.28 15.30 -6.75
N TYR A 423 11.08 14.79 -7.09
CA TYR A 423 10.04 14.53 -6.10
C TYR A 423 10.45 13.46 -5.07
N ALA A 424 11.02 12.35 -5.53
CA ALA A 424 11.50 11.28 -4.63
C ALA A 424 12.57 11.79 -3.66
N ARG A 425 13.52 12.60 -4.14
CA ARG A 425 14.54 13.23 -3.29
C ARG A 425 13.97 14.21 -2.29
N LEU A 426 12.95 14.98 -2.68
CA LEU A 426 12.23 15.86 -1.78
C LEU A 426 11.53 15.05 -0.68
N PHE A 427 10.86 13.96 -1.04
CA PHE A 427 10.19 13.09 -0.09
C PHE A 427 11.17 12.44 0.91
N ASP A 428 12.28 11.89 0.44
CA ASP A 428 13.34 11.33 1.30
C ASP A 428 13.86 12.40 2.28
N TRP A 429 14.11 13.62 1.78
CA TRP A 429 14.57 14.73 2.61
C TRP A 429 13.53 15.14 3.68
N LEU A 430 12.24 15.13 3.35
CA LEU A 430 11.17 15.39 4.33
C LEU A 430 11.16 14.33 5.43
N VAL A 431 11.27 13.05 5.07
CA VAL A 431 11.33 11.93 6.03
C VAL A 431 12.56 12.06 6.93
N ASP A 432 13.72 12.43 6.40
CA ASP A 432 14.93 12.68 7.18
C ASP A 432 14.75 13.83 8.19
N ASN A 433 14.07 14.91 7.81
CA ASN A 433 13.79 16.02 8.71
C ASN A 433 12.78 15.66 9.80
N ILE A 434 11.76 14.87 9.46
CA ILE A 434 10.82 14.30 10.44
C ILE A 434 11.59 13.44 11.45
N ASN A 435 12.48 12.57 10.98
CA ASN A 435 13.31 11.74 11.86
C ASN A 435 14.25 12.55 12.77
N LYS A 436 14.84 13.63 12.26
CA LYS A 436 15.65 14.56 13.07
C LYS A 436 14.81 15.25 14.15
N SER A 437 13.57 15.59 13.84
CA SER A 437 12.63 16.24 14.77
C SER A 437 12.16 15.32 15.89
N ILE A 438 11.83 14.08 15.53
CA ILE A 438 11.38 13.05 16.49
C ILE A 438 12.52 12.67 17.44
N GLY A 439 13.74 12.52 16.92
CA GLY A 439 14.91 12.09 17.68
C GLY A 439 14.98 10.57 17.81
N GLN A 440 16.11 10.01 17.38
CA GLN A 440 16.40 8.58 17.48
C GLN A 440 17.38 8.31 18.63
N ASP A 441 17.09 7.28 19.40
CA ASP A 441 18.03 6.68 20.34
C ASP A 441 18.82 5.58 19.61
N ILE A 442 20.08 5.90 19.28
CA ILE A 442 20.99 5.02 18.54
C ILE A 442 21.42 3.83 19.41
N ASP A 443 21.39 3.98 20.74
CA ASP A 443 21.83 2.97 21.70
C ASP A 443 20.68 2.03 22.13
N SER A 444 19.45 2.31 21.69
CA SER A 444 18.29 1.51 22.01
C SER A 444 18.40 0.09 21.43
N ARG A 445 18.22 -0.91 22.30
CA ARG A 445 18.21 -2.35 21.93
C ARG A 445 16.80 -2.95 21.93
N ALA A 446 15.82 -2.21 22.44
CA ALA A 446 14.43 -2.64 22.57
C ALA A 446 13.57 -1.70 21.73
N GLN A 447 12.89 -2.25 20.73
CA GLN A 447 12.04 -1.48 19.84
C GLN A 447 10.76 -2.25 19.51
N ILE A 448 9.69 -1.51 19.27
CA ILE A 448 8.44 -2.02 18.72
C ILE A 448 8.22 -1.35 17.37
N GLY A 449 8.25 -2.15 16.31
CA GLY A 449 8.00 -1.70 14.95
C GLY A 449 6.54 -1.86 14.58
N VAL A 450 5.86 -0.79 14.18
CA VAL A 450 4.49 -0.84 13.64
C VAL A 450 4.56 -0.66 12.13
N LEU A 451 4.14 -1.68 11.39
CA LEU A 451 4.19 -1.68 9.92
C LEU A 451 2.80 -1.37 9.34
N ASP A 452 2.70 -0.23 8.66
CA ASP A 452 1.55 0.23 7.88
C ASP A 452 1.95 0.35 6.41
N ILE A 453 1.66 -0.69 5.64
CA ILE A 453 1.93 -0.70 4.19
C ILE A 453 0.63 -0.65 3.40
N TYR A 454 0.75 -0.35 2.12
CA TYR A 454 -0.34 -0.48 1.15
C TYR A 454 -1.06 -1.81 1.24
N GLY A 455 -2.39 -1.75 1.16
CA GLY A 455 -3.17 -2.97 0.98
C GLY A 455 -2.94 -3.58 -0.39
N PHE A 456 -3.29 -4.85 -0.53
CA PHE A 456 -3.41 -5.48 -1.85
C PHE A 456 -4.40 -4.67 -2.70
N GLU A 457 -4.00 -4.32 -3.93
CA GLU A 457 -4.82 -3.56 -4.86
C GLU A 457 -4.88 -4.31 -6.21
N CYS A 458 -6.10 -4.62 -6.65
CA CYS A 458 -6.38 -5.12 -7.98
C CYS A 458 -7.56 -4.31 -8.51
N PHE A 459 -7.27 -3.38 -9.41
CA PHE A 459 -8.30 -2.52 -9.99
C PHE A 459 -9.11 -3.33 -11.00
N LYS A 460 -10.44 -3.23 -10.91
CA LYS A 460 -11.33 -3.55 -12.02
C LYS A 460 -11.74 -2.21 -12.61
N TYR A 461 -11.33 -1.91 -13.84
CA TYR A 461 -11.95 -0.83 -14.60
C TYR A 461 -13.37 -1.30 -14.89
N ASN A 462 -14.33 -0.89 -14.05
CA ASN A 462 -15.73 -0.94 -14.44
C ASN A 462 -15.95 0.26 -15.37
N SER A 463 -15.76 0.07 -16.67
CA SER A 463 -16.34 1.00 -17.64
C SER A 463 -17.86 0.79 -17.63
N LEU A 464 -18.55 1.57 -16.80
CA LEU A 464 -19.99 1.78 -16.90
C LEU A 464 -20.21 2.97 -17.85
N TYR A 465 -19.60 2.92 -19.04
CA TYR A 465 -19.96 3.78 -20.17
C TYR A 465 -20.67 2.93 -21.21
N PHE A 466 -21.99 3.13 -21.30
CA PHE A 466 -22.78 2.78 -22.47
C PHE A 466 -22.36 3.70 -23.63
N GLY A 467 -21.24 3.38 -24.27
CA GLY A 467 -20.77 4.01 -25.52
C GLY A 467 -20.71 2.98 -26.64
N SER A 468 -21.33 3.28 -27.78
CA SER A 468 -21.74 2.35 -28.84
C SER A 468 -20.62 1.80 -29.75
N SER A 469 -19.44 1.50 -29.21
CA SER A 469 -18.30 0.96 -29.98
C SER A 469 -17.72 -0.29 -29.30
N PHE A 470 -17.94 -1.46 -29.91
CA PHE A 470 -17.42 -2.75 -29.44
C PHE A 470 -15.87 -2.81 -29.46
N LEU A 471 -15.21 -1.86 -30.14
CA LEU A 471 -13.75 -1.77 -30.21
C LEU A 471 -13.14 -1.01 -29.02
N GLU A 472 -13.85 -0.05 -28.42
CA GLU A 472 -13.39 0.67 -27.22
C GLU A 472 -13.51 -0.17 -25.95
N PHE A 473 -14.50 -1.06 -25.90
CA PHE A 473 -14.71 -1.99 -24.78
C PHE A 473 -13.54 -2.99 -24.58
N LEU A 474 -12.81 -3.32 -25.64
CA LEU A 474 -11.71 -4.29 -25.61
C LEU A 474 -10.36 -3.69 -25.18
N MET A 475 -10.20 -2.36 -25.22
CA MET A 475 -8.99 -1.68 -24.73
C MET A 475 -9.08 -1.27 -23.25
N ALA A 476 -10.21 -1.54 -22.60
CA ALA A 476 -10.49 -1.19 -21.20
C ALA A 476 -10.38 -2.38 -20.23
N LEU A 477 -9.56 -3.40 -20.54
CA LEU A 477 -9.24 -4.43 -19.55
C LEU A 477 -8.28 -3.82 -18.51
N PRO A 478 -8.58 -3.94 -17.20
CA PRO A 478 -7.74 -3.35 -16.16
C PRO A 478 -6.33 -3.91 -16.21
N CYS A 479 -5.36 -3.04 -16.42
CA CYS A 479 -3.96 -3.40 -16.52
C CYS A 479 -3.20 -2.92 -15.28
N VAL A 480 -2.51 -3.82 -14.60
CA VAL A 480 -1.60 -3.56 -13.48
C VAL A 480 -0.30 -2.93 -14.01
N SER A 481 0.12 -1.79 -13.45
CA SER A 481 1.41 -1.13 -13.73
C SER A 481 2.58 -1.83 -13.01
N PHE A 482 3.82 -1.44 -13.32
CA PHE A 482 5.00 -1.93 -12.59
C PHE A 482 4.91 -1.69 -11.08
N GLU A 483 4.47 -0.50 -10.68
CA GLU A 483 4.33 -0.12 -9.27
C GLU A 483 3.30 -0.98 -8.55
N GLN A 484 2.17 -1.27 -9.22
CA GLN A 484 1.16 -2.14 -8.65
C GLN A 484 1.64 -3.59 -8.54
N LEU A 485 2.49 -4.07 -9.46
CA LEU A 485 3.17 -5.36 -9.27
C LEU A 485 4.08 -5.32 -8.04
N CYS A 486 4.89 -4.26 -7.85
CA CYS A 486 5.75 -4.13 -6.67
C CYS A 486 4.95 -4.10 -5.36
N ILE A 487 3.81 -3.40 -5.33
CA ILE A 487 2.89 -3.37 -4.18
C ILE A 487 2.34 -4.77 -3.90
N ASN A 488 1.88 -5.48 -4.94
CA ASN A 488 1.33 -6.83 -4.79
C ASN A 488 2.42 -7.83 -4.39
N PHE A 489 3.62 -7.72 -4.93
CA PHE A 489 4.78 -8.52 -4.56
C PHE A 489 5.19 -8.31 -3.09
N ALA A 490 5.18 -7.07 -2.60
CA ALA A 490 5.39 -6.78 -1.19
C ALA A 490 4.31 -7.43 -0.29
N ASN A 491 3.05 -7.40 -0.72
CA ASN A 491 1.96 -8.08 -0.01
C ASN A 491 2.13 -9.62 -0.05
N GLU A 492 2.56 -10.22 -1.16
CA GLU A 492 2.90 -11.65 -1.24
C GLU A 492 4.02 -12.02 -0.26
N LYS A 493 5.06 -11.18 -0.14
CA LYS A 493 6.15 -11.37 0.83
C LYS A 493 5.67 -11.34 2.27
N LEU A 494 4.77 -10.40 2.60
CA LEU A 494 4.18 -10.32 3.94
C LEU A 494 3.26 -11.50 4.22
N GLN A 495 2.47 -11.93 3.25
CA GLN A 495 1.65 -13.13 3.38
C GLN A 495 2.52 -14.37 3.60
N GLN A 496 3.67 -14.47 2.92
CA GLN A 496 4.57 -15.59 3.13
C GLN A 496 5.26 -15.54 4.50
N HIS A 497 5.60 -14.33 4.96
CA HIS A 497 6.12 -14.14 6.31
C HIS A 497 5.10 -14.54 7.38
N PHE A 498 3.83 -14.18 7.18
CA PHE A 498 2.71 -14.59 8.01
C PHE A 498 2.53 -16.12 8.00
N ASN A 499 2.46 -16.74 6.82
CA ASN A 499 2.31 -18.19 6.67
C ASN A 499 3.46 -18.94 7.35
N LYS A 500 4.69 -18.43 7.23
CA LYS A 500 5.85 -19.00 7.90
C LYS A 500 5.72 -18.94 9.42
N HIS A 501 5.33 -17.79 9.99
CA HIS A 501 5.20 -17.62 11.43
C HIS A 501 4.03 -18.39 12.02
N VAL A 502 2.84 -18.28 11.41
CA VAL A 502 1.60 -18.83 11.97
C VAL A 502 1.49 -20.34 11.73
N PHE A 503 2.02 -20.84 10.62
CA PHE A 503 1.91 -22.26 10.28
C PHE A 503 3.26 -22.95 10.37
N LYS A 504 4.23 -22.61 9.50
CA LYS A 504 5.44 -23.44 9.35
C LYS A 504 6.23 -23.58 10.66
N MET A 505 6.47 -22.48 11.38
CA MET A 505 7.27 -22.52 12.61
C MET A 505 6.53 -23.18 13.78
N GLU A 506 5.22 -22.94 13.94
CA GLU A 506 4.41 -23.63 14.96
C GLU A 506 4.36 -25.14 14.73
N GLN A 507 4.21 -25.56 13.46
CA GLN A 507 4.20 -26.97 13.08
C GLN A 507 5.56 -27.65 13.25
N GLU A 508 6.66 -26.91 13.02
CA GLU A 508 8.02 -27.36 13.31
C GLU A 508 8.26 -27.51 14.82
N GLU A 509 7.72 -26.62 15.65
CA GLU A 509 7.78 -26.70 17.11
C GLU A 509 7.07 -27.96 17.61
N TYR A 510 5.83 -28.20 17.19
CA TYR A 510 5.10 -29.42 17.57
C TYR A 510 5.83 -30.71 17.17
N LYS A 511 6.54 -30.68 16.04
CA LYS A 511 7.36 -31.81 15.59
C LYS A 511 8.60 -31.99 16.48
N THR A 512 9.26 -30.89 16.85
CA THR A 512 10.41 -30.89 17.77
C THR A 512 10.01 -31.38 19.17
N GLU A 513 8.82 -31.00 19.64
CA GLU A 513 8.27 -31.45 20.93
C GLU A 513 7.65 -32.85 20.89
N GLU A 514 7.69 -33.54 19.73
CA GLU A 514 7.12 -34.88 19.52
C GLU A 514 5.62 -34.98 19.85
N ILE A 515 4.89 -33.87 19.70
CA ILE A 515 3.44 -33.82 19.92
C ILE A 515 2.73 -34.52 18.75
N ASN A 516 1.76 -35.37 19.05
CA ASN A 516 0.92 -35.99 18.02
C ASN A 516 -0.18 -35.01 17.59
N TRP A 517 -0.01 -34.38 16.43
CA TRP A 517 -0.92 -33.39 15.88
C TRP A 517 -1.19 -33.63 14.40
N SER A 518 -2.34 -33.15 13.90
CA SER A 518 -2.73 -33.28 12.48
C SER A 518 -2.27 -32.07 11.67
N TYR A 519 -1.56 -32.31 10.58
CA TYR A 519 -1.06 -31.25 9.68
C TYR A 519 -2.19 -30.32 9.23
N ILE A 520 -2.04 -29.03 9.48
CA ILE A 520 -2.99 -28.01 9.01
C ILE A 520 -2.59 -27.66 7.59
N GLU A 521 -3.42 -28.02 6.63
CA GLU A 521 -3.27 -27.62 5.24
C GLU A 521 -3.58 -26.11 5.12
N PHE A 522 -2.66 -25.38 4.48
CA PHE A 522 -2.83 -23.97 4.15
C PHE A 522 -2.27 -23.71 2.75
N VAL A 523 -2.68 -22.59 2.15
CA VAL A 523 -2.21 -22.18 0.82
C VAL A 523 -0.87 -21.47 0.96
N ASP A 524 0.22 -22.18 0.65
CA ASP A 524 1.55 -21.59 0.52
C ASP A 524 1.64 -20.75 -0.77
N ASN A 525 2.26 -19.58 -0.68
CA ASN A 525 2.45 -18.65 -1.79
C ASN A 525 3.93 -18.52 -2.20
N GLN A 526 4.80 -19.46 -1.79
CA GLN A 526 6.19 -19.50 -2.24
C GLN A 526 6.32 -19.60 -3.77
N ASP A 527 5.40 -20.28 -4.43
CA ASP A 527 5.43 -20.50 -5.88
C ASP A 527 5.27 -19.21 -6.69
N ILE A 528 4.39 -18.28 -6.28
CA ILE A 528 4.30 -16.96 -6.92
C ILE A 528 5.52 -16.08 -6.60
N LEU A 529 6.09 -16.18 -5.40
CA LEU A 529 7.32 -15.45 -5.08
C LEU A 529 8.47 -15.92 -5.97
N ASP A 530 8.64 -17.24 -6.11
CA ASP A 530 9.62 -17.84 -7.02
C ASP A 530 9.38 -17.39 -8.48
N LEU A 531 8.12 -17.37 -8.94
CA LEU A 531 7.78 -16.88 -10.27
C LEU A 531 8.26 -15.43 -10.50
N ILE A 532 8.16 -14.57 -9.49
CA ILE A 532 8.51 -13.16 -9.59
C ILE A 532 10.02 -12.94 -9.45
N GLU A 533 10.66 -13.47 -8.40
CA GLU A 533 12.00 -13.03 -7.96
C GLU A 533 13.13 -14.05 -8.18
N LYS A 534 12.81 -15.32 -8.49
CA LYS A 534 13.82 -16.39 -8.53
C LYS A 534 14.87 -16.10 -9.59
N LYS A 535 16.14 -16.29 -9.21
CA LYS A 535 17.28 -16.21 -10.13
C LYS A 535 17.71 -17.61 -10.55
N PRO A 536 18.12 -17.82 -11.83
CA PRO A 536 18.20 -16.83 -12.90
C PRO A 536 16.89 -16.60 -13.67
N ILE A 537 15.87 -17.46 -13.49
CA ILE A 537 14.63 -17.46 -14.27
C ILE A 537 13.45 -17.07 -13.37
N GLY A 538 13.05 -15.80 -13.47
CA GLY A 538 11.91 -15.18 -12.78
C GLY A 538 11.55 -13.87 -13.48
N ILE A 539 10.33 -13.34 -13.26
CA ILE A 539 9.84 -12.14 -13.97
C ILE A 539 10.81 -10.96 -13.84
N VAL A 540 11.28 -10.67 -12.62
CA VAL A 540 12.18 -9.53 -12.36
C VAL A 540 13.55 -9.74 -13.01
N SER A 541 14.09 -10.97 -12.96
CA SER A 541 15.38 -11.32 -13.56
C SER A 541 15.35 -11.23 -15.10
N LEU A 542 14.27 -11.73 -15.72
CA LEU A 542 14.08 -11.61 -17.17
C LEU A 542 13.89 -10.15 -17.61
N LEU A 543 13.27 -9.34 -16.74
CA LEU A 543 13.09 -7.91 -16.98
C LEU A 543 14.43 -7.16 -16.87
N ASP A 544 15.26 -7.48 -15.87
CA ASP A 544 16.63 -6.95 -15.75
C ASP A 544 17.44 -7.22 -17.01
N GLU A 545 17.43 -8.47 -17.49
CA GLU A 545 18.13 -8.86 -18.70
C GLU A 545 17.64 -8.06 -19.93
N ALA A 546 16.32 -7.89 -20.07
CA ALA A 546 15.74 -7.13 -21.16
C ALA A 546 16.14 -5.65 -21.12
N CYS A 547 16.15 -5.03 -19.93
CA CYS A 547 16.55 -3.64 -19.76
C CYS A 547 18.07 -3.42 -20.04
N ILE A 548 18.92 -4.38 -19.69
CA ILE A 548 20.38 -4.29 -19.93
C ILE A 548 20.72 -4.42 -21.43
N LEU A 549 20.01 -5.27 -22.17
CA LEU A 549 20.32 -5.57 -23.58
C LEU A 549 20.02 -4.41 -24.54
N GLY A 550 19.34 -3.34 -24.10
CA GLY A 550 19.15 -2.07 -24.82
C GLY A 550 18.34 -2.12 -26.13
N LYS A 551 18.04 -3.31 -26.66
CA LYS A 551 17.27 -3.56 -27.89
C LYS A 551 15.99 -4.38 -27.65
N SER A 552 15.64 -4.67 -26.41
CA SER A 552 14.47 -5.47 -26.09
C SER A 552 13.19 -4.63 -26.20
N THR A 553 12.23 -5.09 -26.99
CA THR A 553 10.87 -4.54 -27.07
C THR A 553 9.93 -5.30 -26.14
N HIS A 554 8.73 -4.75 -25.89
CA HIS A 554 7.67 -5.41 -25.13
C HIS A 554 7.36 -6.81 -25.67
N GLU A 555 7.30 -7.00 -26.99
CA GLU A 555 7.03 -8.31 -27.59
C GLU A 555 8.17 -9.30 -27.38
N THR A 556 9.43 -8.85 -27.45
CA THR A 556 10.58 -9.72 -27.21
C THR A 556 10.63 -10.17 -25.76
N PHE A 557 10.29 -9.28 -24.82
CA PHE A 557 10.15 -9.63 -23.40
C PHE A 557 9.00 -10.60 -23.17
N ALA A 558 7.80 -10.34 -23.72
CA ALA A 558 6.66 -11.26 -23.65
C ALA A 558 7.03 -12.66 -24.12
N THR A 559 7.72 -12.72 -25.26
CA THR A 559 8.14 -13.97 -25.87
C THR A 559 9.10 -14.73 -24.96
N LYS A 560 10.13 -14.06 -24.42
CA LYS A 560 11.05 -14.67 -23.44
C LYS A 560 10.32 -15.11 -22.16
N LEU A 561 9.41 -14.29 -21.63
CA LEU A 561 8.63 -14.58 -20.44
C LEU A 561 7.84 -15.89 -20.61
N PHE A 562 7.03 -15.99 -21.67
CA PHE A 562 6.22 -17.17 -21.93
C PHE A 562 7.03 -18.37 -22.45
N GLN A 563 8.22 -18.17 -23.01
CA GLN A 563 9.11 -19.30 -23.33
C GLN A 563 9.62 -19.99 -22.05
N ASN A 564 9.92 -19.22 -21.00
CA ASN A 564 10.51 -19.74 -19.78
C ASN A 564 9.48 -20.15 -18.71
N LEU A 565 8.34 -19.46 -18.63
CA LEU A 565 7.43 -19.53 -17.46
C LEU A 565 5.99 -19.99 -17.79
N ARG A 566 5.68 -20.31 -19.05
CA ARG A 566 4.29 -20.61 -19.49
C ARG A 566 3.62 -21.80 -18.80
N THR A 567 4.39 -22.74 -18.26
CA THR A 567 3.84 -23.90 -17.54
C THR A 567 3.49 -23.59 -16.09
N HIS A 568 3.81 -22.40 -15.59
CA HIS A 568 3.57 -22.04 -14.20
C HIS A 568 2.07 -21.86 -13.92
N PRO A 569 1.49 -22.51 -12.89
CA PRO A 569 0.04 -22.51 -12.65
C PRO A 569 -0.55 -21.13 -12.30
N ARG A 570 0.31 -20.20 -11.85
CA ARG A 570 -0.07 -18.82 -11.49
C ARG A 570 0.22 -17.79 -12.58
N LEU A 571 0.63 -18.22 -13.78
CA LEU A 571 0.89 -17.34 -14.92
C LEU A 571 -0.03 -17.70 -16.08
N ASP A 572 -0.92 -16.78 -16.44
CA ASP A 572 -1.83 -16.95 -17.56
C ASP A 572 -1.51 -15.99 -18.71
N LYS A 573 -1.74 -16.45 -19.95
CA LYS A 573 -1.68 -15.61 -21.15
C LYS A 573 -3.09 -15.23 -21.61
N PRO A 574 -3.48 -13.95 -21.59
CA PRO A 574 -4.73 -13.48 -22.19
C PRO A 574 -4.80 -13.87 -23.67
N LYS A 575 -5.95 -14.42 -24.11
CA LYS A 575 -6.12 -14.93 -25.49
C LYS A 575 -6.02 -13.85 -26.57
N LEU A 576 -6.38 -12.62 -26.25
CA LEU A 576 -6.50 -11.51 -27.19
C LEU A 576 -5.29 -10.56 -27.17
N SER A 577 -4.41 -10.66 -26.17
CA SER A 577 -3.22 -9.81 -26.06
C SER A 577 -1.95 -10.55 -26.48
N LYS A 578 -1.10 -9.86 -27.23
CA LYS A 578 0.21 -10.40 -27.63
C LYS A 578 1.26 -10.22 -26.54
N THR A 579 1.11 -9.19 -25.71
CA THR A 579 2.10 -8.74 -24.73
C THR A 579 1.66 -8.96 -23.29
N ASP A 580 0.37 -8.95 -22.98
CA ASP A 580 -0.06 -8.97 -21.57
C ASP A 580 0.05 -10.37 -20.96
N PHE A 581 0.08 -10.42 -19.63
CA PHE A 581 0.05 -11.64 -18.83
C PHE A 581 -0.83 -11.43 -17.60
N ALA A 582 -1.32 -12.48 -16.96
CA ALA A 582 -2.06 -12.38 -15.71
C ALA A 582 -1.37 -13.21 -14.62
N LEU A 583 -1.31 -12.67 -13.41
CA LEU A 583 -0.79 -13.34 -12.23
C LEU A 583 -1.91 -13.69 -11.28
N SER A 584 -1.85 -14.86 -10.66
CA SER A 584 -2.81 -15.34 -9.67
C SER A 584 -2.26 -15.24 -8.24
N PRO A 585 -2.49 -14.12 -7.54
CA PRO A 585 -1.98 -13.84 -6.19
C PRO A 585 -2.73 -14.64 -5.10
N PHE A 586 -2.22 -14.59 -3.87
CA PHE A 586 -2.87 -15.23 -2.71
C PHE A 586 -4.29 -14.71 -2.46
N ALA A 587 -4.57 -13.46 -2.82
CA ALA A 587 -5.90 -12.83 -2.72
C ALA A 587 -6.93 -13.36 -3.74
N GLY A 588 -6.57 -14.37 -4.56
CA GLY A 588 -7.50 -15.23 -5.28
C GLY A 588 -7.99 -14.74 -6.65
N LYS A 589 -7.86 -13.45 -6.97
CA LYS A 589 -8.25 -12.91 -8.29
C LYS A 589 -7.03 -12.75 -9.19
N ALA A 590 -7.04 -13.42 -10.35
CA ALA A 590 -6.02 -13.19 -11.37
C ALA A 590 -6.03 -11.72 -11.80
N CYS A 591 -4.90 -11.04 -11.65
CA CYS A 591 -4.75 -9.62 -11.99
C CYS A 591 -3.99 -9.51 -13.33
N PRO A 592 -4.58 -8.89 -14.37
CA PRO A 592 -3.91 -8.68 -15.65
C PRO A 592 -2.81 -7.63 -15.52
N VAL A 593 -1.67 -7.86 -16.14
CA VAL A 593 -0.49 -6.99 -16.16
C VAL A 593 -0.17 -6.61 -17.60
N ASN A 594 -0.01 -5.30 -17.85
CA ASN A 594 0.33 -4.79 -19.17
C ASN A 594 1.82 -4.50 -19.29
N GLN A 595 2.46 -5.12 -20.28
CA GLN A 595 3.91 -5.06 -20.44
C GLN A 595 4.44 -3.72 -20.99
N HIS A 596 3.58 -2.89 -21.60
CA HIS A 596 3.96 -1.57 -22.09
C HIS A 596 4.43 -0.70 -20.92
N PHE A 597 3.54 -0.51 -19.93
CA PHE A 597 3.83 0.21 -18.69
C PHE A 597 4.92 -0.46 -17.85
N PHE A 598 5.10 -1.77 -17.98
CA PHE A 598 6.01 -2.55 -17.15
C PHE A 598 7.49 -2.30 -17.48
N LEU A 599 7.85 -2.37 -18.77
CA LEU A 599 9.21 -2.09 -19.24
C LEU A 599 9.55 -0.61 -19.17
N GLU A 600 8.62 0.28 -19.55
CA GLU A 600 8.81 1.74 -19.44
C GLU A 600 8.99 2.17 -17.98
N GLY A 601 8.21 1.61 -17.06
CA GLY A 601 8.35 1.86 -15.62
C GLY A 601 9.74 1.50 -15.10
N LYS A 602 10.27 0.31 -15.43
CA LYS A 602 11.62 -0.08 -14.98
C LYS A 602 12.74 0.68 -15.68
N ILE A 603 12.63 0.94 -16.99
CA ILE A 603 13.60 1.77 -17.72
C ILE A 603 13.66 3.16 -17.12
N SER A 604 12.51 3.76 -16.81
CA SER A 604 12.49 5.09 -16.22
C SER A 604 13.09 5.11 -14.81
N ASN A 605 12.88 4.06 -13.99
CA ASN A 605 13.58 3.93 -12.71
C ASN A 605 15.11 3.80 -12.87
N LEU A 606 15.59 3.07 -13.89
CA LEU A 606 17.01 2.98 -14.21
C LEU A 606 17.57 4.31 -14.74
N GLU A 607 16.77 5.09 -15.46
CA GLU A 607 17.14 6.43 -15.90
C GLU A 607 17.21 7.41 -14.73
N ASP A 608 16.30 7.32 -13.76
CA ASP A 608 16.36 8.05 -12.48
C ASP A 608 17.70 7.77 -11.77
N GLU A 609 18.08 6.50 -11.63
CA GLU A 609 19.37 6.09 -11.02
C GLU A 609 20.57 6.61 -11.81
N ASN A 610 20.53 6.52 -13.13
CA ASN A 610 21.59 7.04 -14.00
C ASN A 610 21.67 8.57 -13.92
N HIS A 611 20.55 9.28 -13.81
CA HIS A 611 20.52 10.74 -13.67
C HIS A 611 21.08 11.19 -12.31
N LEU A 612 20.83 10.40 -11.28
CA LEU A 612 21.29 10.60 -9.91
C LEU A 612 22.80 10.28 -9.77
N LEU A 613 23.30 9.27 -10.48
CA LEU A 613 24.73 9.02 -10.68
C LEU A 613 25.40 10.12 -11.52
N ARG A 614 24.71 10.67 -12.53
CA ARG A 614 25.19 11.80 -13.34
C ARG A 614 25.28 13.09 -12.51
N GLN A 615 24.29 13.40 -11.66
CA GLN A 615 24.36 14.53 -10.73
C GLN A 615 25.48 14.36 -9.68
N LYS A 616 25.62 13.17 -9.09
CA LYS A 616 26.75 12.89 -8.18
C LYS A 616 28.11 13.04 -8.88
N ALA A 617 28.22 12.63 -10.14
CA ALA A 617 29.42 12.80 -10.95
C ALA A 617 29.68 14.26 -11.35
N LEU A 618 28.64 15.11 -11.42
CA LEU A 618 28.75 16.55 -11.68
C LEU A 618 29.06 17.36 -10.42
N ASN A 619 28.76 16.82 -9.22
CA ASN A 619 29.10 17.45 -7.93
C ASN A 619 30.54 17.17 -7.44
N LEU A 620 31.40 16.57 -8.28
CA LEU A 620 32.84 16.48 -7.98
C LEU A 620 33.55 17.80 -8.34
N SER A 621 33.53 18.73 -7.37
CA SER A 621 34.38 19.93 -7.17
C SER A 621 33.99 21.24 -7.90
N PRO A 622 34.08 22.41 -7.21
CA PRO A 622 35.36 22.97 -6.76
C PRO A 622 35.50 23.31 -5.25
N ARG A 623 36.63 22.87 -4.68
CA ARG A 623 37.50 23.51 -3.67
C ARG A 623 36.86 24.49 -2.68
N HIS A 624 36.82 24.10 -1.40
CA HIS A 624 37.22 24.97 -0.30
C HIS A 624 38.35 24.31 0.50
N SER A 625 39.51 24.97 0.48
CA SER A 625 40.65 24.70 1.33
C SER A 625 40.29 25.01 2.78
N ARG A 626 40.24 24.00 3.64
CA ARG A 626 40.69 24.11 5.03
C ARG A 626 41.14 22.74 5.53
N THR A 627 42.31 22.79 6.13
CA THR A 627 43.19 21.72 6.59
C THR A 627 42.62 20.92 7.76
N GLY A 628 42.82 19.59 7.71
CA GLY A 628 43.17 18.78 8.87
C GLY A 628 42.03 18.15 9.68
N VAL A 629 41.75 16.86 9.44
CA VAL A 629 41.79 15.70 10.38
C VAL A 629 41.05 14.52 9.71
N PRO A 630 41.62 13.30 9.68
CA PRO A 630 40.98 12.14 9.05
C PRO A 630 40.17 11.35 10.08
N HIS A 631 38.89 11.09 9.81
CA HIS A 631 38.25 9.88 10.33
C HIS A 631 37.28 9.29 9.31
N ALA A 632 37.57 8.04 8.97
CA ALA A 632 36.83 7.18 8.07
C ALA A 632 35.41 6.93 8.59
N VAL A 633 34.42 7.21 7.75
CA VAL A 633 33.10 6.58 7.85
C VAL A 633 33.00 5.67 6.63
N GLN A 634 33.09 4.38 6.89
CA GLN A 634 32.81 3.34 5.89
C GLN A 634 31.34 3.45 5.50
N ASP A 635 31.11 3.77 4.22
CA ASP A 635 29.84 3.58 3.54
C ASP A 635 29.44 2.09 3.61
N HIS A 636 28.43 1.80 4.43
CA HIS A 636 27.61 0.59 4.29
C HIS A 636 26.22 0.99 3.79
N SER A 637 26.16 1.49 2.55
CA SER A 637 24.93 1.43 1.77
C SER A 637 24.77 0.02 1.22
N LEU A 638 23.82 -0.72 1.78
CA LEU A 638 23.33 -1.99 1.28
C LEU A 638 22.99 -1.88 -0.21
N ASN A 639 23.72 -2.63 -1.03
CA ASN A 639 23.31 -3.01 -2.37
C ASN A 639 22.01 -3.82 -2.28
N LEU A 640 20.88 -3.14 -2.43
CA LEU A 640 19.62 -3.79 -2.79
C LEU A 640 19.44 -3.57 -4.29
N HIS A 641 19.91 -4.54 -5.08
CA HIS A 641 19.44 -4.74 -6.44
C HIS A 641 17.99 -5.25 -6.38
N LEU A 642 17.06 -4.42 -6.81
CA LEU A 642 15.67 -4.76 -7.15
C LEU A 642 15.38 -4.35 -8.59
#